data_AF-A0A5D6XZU3-F1
#
_entry.id   AF-A0A5D6XZU3-F1
#
_cell.length_a   1.000
_cell.length_b   1.000
_cell.length_c   1.000
_cell.angle_alpha   90.00
_cell.angle_beta   90.00
_cell.angle_gamma   90.00
#
_symmetry.space_group_name_H-M   'P 1'
#
loop_
_entity.id
_entity.type
_entity.pdbx_description
1 polymer ?
#
loop_
_entity_poly.entity_id
_entity_poly.type
_entity_poly.pdbx_seq_one_letter_code
_entity_poly.pdbx_strand_id
1 'polypeptide(L)'
;MAASDTEDSECHRLQALVERHRASRTCLLERDAPFSGIQVLIALASYALLLTDVLRTGLGHRSIQFPRVEPDQVLPLGPFAYSVAHILSNATDGLQDNWVYKYDTTSIALRAYAEFLQLSSWPPCLLYKTPCTQRSVEVATIFRMMDSLVNAMAALKSTRRPNSLTLRTRNVWFDRIHHFILPQFFNDDIMRTNQALYYDAELLSAPDFAFCFSPTIRVRPYACRDFTSNFDATCRESDPLCEGVGRVFQHAARRVRTLQQQYPGKTIDLVVLEGQEDQGEAAFLLQGQTAYDIVMFTRIRHCFTRIVASQPQVECSTIAVDDFRYEGATLSSNVADWFVTIAILRTIGQAYAWLRLGLLVIGCFLARSAEPQYANASLCVRVAAGVRTALMIPSQVVVYGSLLPIVCYVAAHTMDSATAYDLIAHMFSTVLGIFKLDLQQFIRVSAVSMRGVWVVGITLHALVILGTRRNGWAPPKGVVGVPELAISVIACLPIMAQFRSVDFRDVRVTSISLLVHSSRVASLRKSSFENSQGFWGLLIRGNMLDGKCLLASAVVHTALLTTVQCCLWMSRKLSGANPSGDSHLVANALPTSCVSYAAGVLWPANALVVSWNGTLSTRSRATSRTGESLQDAHLPKEQQQQNSNQEWRIRAGIELRWTRMLRLKPRATVSPLPVEDMKHGPSISDVPSQRAPSQRNRQFGRIASTLDASKLDGRSDESEALVYLMNLVMLTDPITLLSVWWIQDHTICVLRSRRTDRLFFIPKATLDSNRDIPIDWSDYEVMLRVSANELSWQDLVRCG
;
A
#
# COMPACT_ATOMS: atom_id res chain seq x y z
N MET A 1 25.72 1.85 -66.06
CA MET A 1 27.07 2.18 -65.57
C MET A 1 27.05 3.56 -64.94
N ALA A 2 27.02 4.67 -65.69
CA ALA A 2 27.05 6.02 -65.09
C ALA A 2 26.02 6.35 -63.98
N ALA A 3 24.86 5.66 -63.94
CA ALA A 3 23.89 5.80 -62.85
C ALA A 3 24.21 4.99 -61.57
N SER A 4 24.93 3.86 -61.67
CA SER A 4 25.35 3.10 -60.47
C SER A 4 26.61 3.70 -59.85
N ASP A 5 27.53 4.24 -60.66
CA ASP A 5 28.73 4.94 -60.16
C ASP A 5 28.35 6.16 -59.28
N THR A 6 27.19 6.79 -59.53
CA THR A 6 26.65 7.86 -58.68
C THR A 6 26.03 7.36 -57.39
N GLU A 7 25.29 6.25 -57.42
CA GLU A 7 24.67 5.66 -56.21
C GLU A 7 25.72 5.12 -55.23
N ASP A 8 26.76 4.45 -55.73
CA ASP A 8 27.87 3.94 -54.90
C ASP A 8 28.67 5.09 -54.24
N SER A 9 28.88 6.19 -54.98
CA SER A 9 29.55 7.40 -54.48
C SER A 9 28.76 8.10 -53.36
N GLU A 10 27.43 8.22 -53.51
CA GLU A 10 26.57 8.76 -52.45
C GLU A 10 26.48 7.83 -51.24
N CYS A 11 26.43 6.51 -51.46
CA CYS A 11 26.44 5.50 -50.40
C CYS A 11 27.72 5.61 -49.53
N HIS A 12 28.90 5.64 -50.16
CA HIS A 12 30.17 5.82 -49.44
C HIS A 12 30.25 7.17 -48.72
N ARG A 13 29.75 8.26 -49.32
CA ARG A 13 29.70 9.58 -48.69
C ARG A 13 28.78 9.59 -47.47
N LEU A 14 27.63 8.91 -47.53
CA LEU A 14 26.71 8.78 -46.42
C LEU A 14 27.29 7.93 -45.28
N GLN A 15 27.93 6.80 -45.59
CA GLN A 15 28.64 5.97 -44.61
C GLN A 15 29.70 6.79 -43.87
N ALA A 16 30.54 7.53 -44.58
CA ALA A 16 31.56 8.40 -43.98
C ALA A 16 30.97 9.51 -43.09
N LEU A 17 29.80 10.05 -43.43
CA LEU A 17 29.10 11.04 -42.60
C LEU A 17 28.49 10.39 -41.33
N VAL A 18 27.94 9.18 -41.43
CA VAL A 18 27.44 8.40 -40.28
C VAL A 18 28.60 8.03 -39.34
N GLU A 19 29.75 7.60 -39.87
CA GLU A 19 30.94 7.33 -39.05
C GLU A 19 31.47 8.58 -38.35
N ARG A 20 31.55 9.72 -39.04
CA ARG A 20 31.89 11.02 -38.42
C ARG A 20 30.89 11.41 -37.32
N HIS A 21 29.60 11.20 -37.55
CA HIS A 21 28.57 11.42 -36.52
C HIS A 21 28.74 10.48 -35.33
N ARG A 22 29.09 9.21 -35.56
CA ARG A 22 29.36 8.25 -34.48
C ARG A 22 30.61 8.65 -33.66
N ALA A 23 31.64 9.17 -34.32
CA ALA A 23 32.89 9.63 -33.70
C ALA A 23 32.73 10.96 -32.95
N SER A 24 31.87 11.88 -33.41
CA SER A 24 31.63 13.16 -32.74
C SER A 24 30.81 13.05 -31.45
N ARG A 25 30.17 11.90 -31.22
CA ARG A 25 29.29 11.61 -30.07
C ARG A 25 29.84 10.58 -29.08
N THR A 26 31.14 10.25 -29.14
CA THR A 26 31.82 9.47 -28.10
C THR A 26 32.00 10.30 -26.81
N CYS A 27 32.21 9.64 -25.68
CA CYS A 27 32.50 10.24 -24.37
C CYS A 27 31.41 11.13 -23.71
N LEU A 28 30.31 11.50 -24.40
CA LEU A 28 29.26 12.40 -23.89
C LEU A 28 28.73 11.98 -22.50
N LEU A 29 28.44 10.68 -22.34
CA LEU A 29 27.97 10.08 -21.10
C LEU A 29 28.93 10.21 -19.91
N GLU A 30 30.23 10.21 -20.15
CA GLU A 30 31.24 10.23 -19.10
C GLU A 30 31.58 11.65 -18.67
N ARG A 31 31.47 12.60 -19.60
CA ARG A 31 31.72 14.03 -19.38
C ARG A 31 30.57 14.70 -18.62
N ASP A 32 29.33 14.36 -18.96
CA ASP A 32 28.16 15.17 -18.59
C ASP A 32 27.21 14.51 -17.58
N ALA A 33 27.43 13.23 -17.20
CA ALA A 33 26.62 12.53 -16.20
C ALA A 33 27.44 12.05 -14.98
N PRO A 34 27.52 12.84 -13.89
CA PRO A 34 28.16 12.44 -12.64
C PRO A 34 27.50 11.19 -12.00
N PHE A 35 28.35 10.27 -11.55
CA PHE A 35 27.98 8.98 -10.97
C PHE A 35 27.91 9.07 -9.44
N SER A 36 26.72 8.92 -8.84
CA SER A 36 26.55 8.97 -7.38
C SER A 36 26.49 7.58 -6.74
N GLY A 37 27.27 7.36 -5.68
CA GLY A 37 27.20 6.12 -4.89
C GLY A 37 25.84 5.88 -4.24
N ILE A 38 25.04 6.94 -4.00
CA ILE A 38 23.67 6.81 -3.50
C ILE A 38 22.74 6.24 -4.58
N GLN A 39 22.89 6.68 -5.83
CA GLN A 39 22.13 6.13 -6.96
C GLN A 39 22.46 4.64 -7.17
N VAL A 40 23.74 4.26 -7.06
CA VAL A 40 24.17 2.85 -7.11
C VAL A 40 23.51 2.04 -5.99
N LEU A 41 23.49 2.53 -4.75
CA LEU A 41 22.86 1.84 -3.63
C LEU A 41 21.35 1.65 -3.85
N ILE A 42 20.65 2.70 -4.30
CA ILE A 42 19.21 2.65 -4.61
C ILE A 42 18.93 1.69 -5.77
N ALA A 43 19.75 1.72 -6.82
CA ALA A 43 19.59 0.83 -7.98
C ALA A 43 19.81 -0.63 -7.59
N LEU A 44 20.89 -0.95 -6.85
CA LEU A 44 21.16 -2.30 -6.36
C LEU A 44 20.06 -2.81 -5.44
N ALA A 45 19.56 -1.99 -4.51
CA ALA A 45 18.45 -2.35 -3.63
C ALA A 45 17.14 -2.59 -4.41
N SER A 46 16.84 -1.73 -5.39
CA SER A 46 15.64 -1.83 -6.23
C SER A 46 15.67 -3.06 -7.13
N TYR A 47 16.82 -3.36 -7.76
CA TYR A 47 17.00 -4.57 -8.55
C TYR A 47 17.00 -5.83 -7.68
N ALA A 48 17.59 -5.81 -6.48
CA ALA A 48 17.49 -6.93 -5.55
C ALA A 48 16.03 -7.23 -5.16
N LEU A 49 15.23 -6.20 -4.85
CA LEU A 49 13.81 -6.36 -4.57
C LEU A 49 13.01 -6.87 -5.77
N LEU A 50 13.28 -6.37 -6.99
CA LEU A 50 12.64 -6.83 -8.23
C LEU A 50 12.97 -8.29 -8.56
N LEU A 51 14.25 -8.67 -8.47
CA LEU A 51 14.72 -10.01 -8.80
C LEU A 51 14.24 -11.07 -7.80
N THR A 52 14.03 -10.68 -6.54
CA THR A 52 13.67 -11.59 -5.45
C THR A 52 12.19 -11.58 -5.07
N ASP A 53 11.30 -10.85 -5.76
CA ASP A 53 9.92 -10.69 -5.29
C ASP A 53 9.22 -12.04 -5.05
N VAL A 54 9.15 -12.91 -6.05
CA VAL A 54 8.55 -14.25 -5.92
C VAL A 54 9.31 -15.13 -4.93
N LEU A 55 10.64 -15.01 -4.84
CA LEU A 55 11.47 -15.80 -3.92
C LEU A 55 11.23 -15.41 -2.45
N ARG A 56 11.02 -14.11 -2.19
CA ARG A 56 10.81 -13.49 -0.87
C ARG A 56 9.35 -13.62 -0.40
N THR A 57 8.40 -13.48 -1.31
CA THR A 57 6.96 -13.39 -1.00
C THR A 57 6.16 -14.64 -1.37
N GLY A 58 6.77 -15.58 -2.09
CA GLY A 58 6.15 -16.85 -2.52
C GLY A 58 5.19 -16.70 -3.70
N LEU A 59 4.89 -17.81 -4.38
CA LEU A 59 3.98 -17.81 -5.54
C LEU A 59 2.50 -17.55 -5.19
N GLY A 60 2.09 -17.79 -3.94
CA GLY A 60 0.70 -17.69 -3.49
C GLY A 60 0.39 -18.71 -2.40
N HIS A 61 -0.87 -18.79 -2.00
CA HIS A 61 -1.33 -19.68 -0.93
C HIS A 61 -1.67 -21.07 -1.49
N ARG A 62 -0.76 -22.05 -1.37
CA ARG A 62 -1.06 -23.47 -1.70
C ARG A 62 -2.03 -24.12 -0.71
N SER A 63 -1.94 -23.69 0.54
CA SER A 63 -2.82 -24.07 1.63
C SER A 63 -2.81 -22.94 2.65
N ILE A 64 -3.95 -22.74 3.30
CA ILE A 64 -4.09 -21.81 4.40
C ILE A 64 -3.71 -22.57 5.67
N GLN A 65 -2.71 -22.08 6.43
CA GLN A 65 -2.06 -22.80 7.55
C GLN A 65 -2.86 -22.73 8.86
N PHE A 66 -4.15 -23.02 8.78
CA PHE A 66 -5.10 -22.96 9.89
C PHE A 66 -5.98 -24.21 9.92
N PRO A 67 -6.54 -24.59 11.09
CA PRO A 67 -7.47 -25.71 11.19
C PRO A 67 -8.63 -25.52 10.22
N ARG A 68 -8.94 -26.57 9.44
CA ARG A 68 -10.06 -26.56 8.51
C ARG A 68 -11.33 -26.99 9.24
N VAL A 69 -12.38 -26.21 9.07
CA VAL A 69 -13.74 -26.47 9.57
C VAL A 69 -14.57 -27.13 8.47
N GLU A 70 -14.46 -26.59 7.25
CA GLU A 70 -15.02 -27.11 6.00
C GLU A 70 -13.93 -27.05 4.91
N PRO A 71 -14.09 -27.61 3.69
CA PRO A 71 -13.03 -27.64 2.68
C PRO A 71 -12.38 -26.28 2.38
N ASP A 72 -13.22 -25.24 2.27
CA ASP A 72 -12.85 -23.85 1.95
C ASP A 72 -12.93 -22.92 3.18
N GLN A 73 -13.23 -23.44 4.37
CA GLN A 73 -13.41 -22.65 5.59
C GLN A 73 -12.36 -23.03 6.63
N VAL A 74 -11.53 -22.06 7.01
CA VAL A 74 -10.53 -22.20 8.06
C VAL A 74 -10.87 -21.37 9.29
N LEU A 75 -10.22 -21.67 10.42
CA LEU A 75 -10.36 -20.96 11.69
C LEU A 75 -9.08 -20.14 11.99
N PRO A 76 -8.94 -18.89 11.49
CA PRO A 76 -7.79 -18.04 11.76
C PRO A 76 -7.73 -17.44 13.18
N LEU A 77 -8.87 -17.36 13.88
CA LEU A 77 -8.96 -16.87 15.25
C LEU A 77 -9.75 -17.85 16.10
N GLY A 78 -9.22 -18.22 17.26
CA GLY A 78 -9.79 -19.25 18.10
C GLY A 78 -9.45 -20.68 17.63
N PRO A 79 -10.15 -21.69 18.14
CA PRO A 79 -11.32 -21.56 19.01
C PRO A 79 -10.88 -21.22 20.44
N PHE A 80 -11.61 -20.36 21.16
CA PHE A 80 -11.30 -20.03 22.55
C PHE A 80 -12.49 -20.33 23.46
N ALA A 81 -12.20 -20.77 24.69
CA ALA A 81 -13.12 -20.99 25.80
C ALA A 81 -12.45 -20.54 27.10
N TYR A 82 -13.06 -19.59 27.82
CA TYR A 82 -12.47 -19.05 29.05
C TYR A 82 -13.52 -18.57 30.05
N SER A 83 -13.15 -18.64 31.34
CA SER A 83 -13.93 -18.01 32.42
C SER A 83 -13.48 -16.57 32.58
N VAL A 84 -14.44 -15.66 32.65
CA VAL A 84 -14.18 -14.22 32.84
C VAL A 84 -14.30 -13.85 34.31
N ALA A 85 -15.32 -14.34 35.00
CA ALA A 85 -15.54 -14.05 36.41
C ALA A 85 -16.43 -15.12 37.08
N HIS A 86 -16.18 -15.37 38.36
CA HIS A 86 -17.10 -16.08 39.25
C HIS A 86 -17.32 -15.20 40.49
N ILE A 87 -18.45 -14.53 40.56
CA ILE A 87 -18.70 -13.44 41.50
C ILE A 87 -19.73 -13.87 42.53
N LEU A 88 -19.34 -13.86 43.81
CA LEU A 88 -20.25 -14.07 44.95
C LEU A 88 -20.98 -12.76 45.30
N SER A 89 -22.20 -12.84 45.82
CA SER A 89 -23.02 -11.66 46.14
C SER A 89 -22.46 -10.78 47.26
N ASN A 90 -21.54 -11.30 48.06
CA ASN A 90 -20.79 -10.57 49.09
C ASN A 90 -19.46 -9.98 48.59
N ALA A 91 -19.07 -10.20 47.33
CA ALA A 91 -17.86 -9.64 46.74
C ALA A 91 -18.07 -8.15 46.39
N THR A 92 -17.87 -7.29 47.38
CA THR A 92 -17.90 -5.82 47.22
C THR A 92 -16.56 -5.24 46.79
N ASP A 93 -15.45 -5.85 47.22
CA ASP A 93 -14.10 -5.38 46.92
C ASP A 93 -13.55 -6.05 45.66
N GLY A 94 -13.27 -5.23 44.64
CA GLY A 94 -12.63 -5.69 43.42
C GLY A 94 -12.86 -4.75 42.24
N LEU A 95 -11.81 -4.53 41.45
CA LEU A 95 -11.86 -3.85 40.16
C LEU A 95 -11.49 -4.83 39.06
N GLN A 96 -12.33 -4.93 38.03
CA GLN A 96 -12.09 -5.76 36.86
C GLN A 96 -12.01 -4.88 35.60
N ASP A 97 -11.21 -5.30 34.61
CA ASP A 97 -11.03 -4.55 33.36
C ASP A 97 -12.36 -4.40 32.61
N ASN A 98 -12.66 -3.17 32.16
CA ASN A 98 -13.87 -2.88 31.41
C ASN A 98 -13.82 -3.41 29.96
N TRP A 99 -12.64 -3.81 29.47
CA TRP A 99 -12.43 -4.35 28.12
C TRP A 99 -13.43 -5.42 27.74
N VAL A 100 -13.55 -6.44 28.59
CA VAL A 100 -14.39 -7.64 28.37
C VAL A 100 -15.89 -7.30 28.33
N TYR A 101 -16.31 -6.14 28.84
CA TYR A 101 -17.72 -5.69 28.87
C TYR A 101 -18.03 -4.54 27.91
N LYS A 102 -17.03 -3.97 27.24
CA LYS A 102 -17.18 -2.80 26.36
C LYS A 102 -16.57 -2.95 24.97
N TYR A 103 -15.34 -3.44 24.91
CA TYR A 103 -14.46 -3.36 23.73
C TYR A 103 -14.30 -4.71 23.01
N ASP A 104 -14.52 -5.80 23.73
CA ASP A 104 -14.42 -7.18 23.28
C ASP A 104 -15.56 -7.57 22.31
N THR A 105 -15.30 -8.55 21.42
CA THR A 105 -16.28 -9.18 20.51
C THR A 105 -17.50 -9.69 21.26
N THR A 106 -17.24 -10.44 22.33
CA THR A 106 -18.25 -11.04 23.20
C THR A 106 -19.13 -10.01 23.92
N SER A 107 -18.68 -8.73 23.99
CA SER A 107 -19.48 -7.64 24.57
C SER A 107 -20.60 -7.12 23.67
N ILE A 108 -20.57 -7.39 22.36
CA ILE A 108 -21.45 -6.74 21.39
C ILE A 108 -22.90 -7.20 21.57
N ALA A 109 -23.14 -8.52 21.51
CA ALA A 109 -24.47 -9.10 21.74
C ALA A 109 -24.97 -8.74 23.15
N LEU A 110 -24.11 -8.88 24.14
CA LEU A 110 -24.36 -8.57 25.55
C LEU A 110 -24.88 -7.13 25.77
N ARG A 111 -24.18 -6.12 25.23
CA ARG A 111 -24.61 -4.71 25.31
C ARG A 111 -25.91 -4.46 24.53
N ALA A 112 -26.10 -5.11 23.38
CA ALA A 112 -27.33 -4.98 22.61
C ALA A 112 -28.56 -5.50 23.37
N TYR A 113 -28.46 -6.63 24.07
CA TYR A 113 -29.55 -7.11 24.93
C TYR A 113 -29.80 -6.18 26.11
N ALA A 114 -28.75 -5.69 26.78
CA ALA A 114 -28.90 -4.75 27.89
C ALA A 114 -29.57 -3.43 27.47
N GLU A 115 -29.23 -2.91 26.29
CA GLU A 115 -29.84 -1.70 25.73
C GLU A 115 -31.28 -1.94 25.26
N PHE A 116 -31.56 -3.04 24.55
CA PHE A 116 -32.90 -3.40 24.10
C PHE A 116 -33.88 -3.61 25.25
N LEU A 117 -33.41 -4.21 26.35
CA LEU A 117 -34.17 -4.45 27.57
C LEU A 117 -34.15 -3.27 28.55
N GLN A 118 -33.48 -2.16 28.20
CA GLN A 118 -33.40 -0.91 28.97
C GLN A 118 -32.90 -1.10 30.42
N LEU A 119 -31.88 -1.93 30.62
CA LEU A 119 -31.38 -2.30 31.95
C LEU A 119 -30.62 -1.14 32.62
N SER A 120 -31.19 -0.58 33.68
CA SER A 120 -30.62 0.55 34.45
C SER A 120 -29.38 0.20 35.27
N SER A 121 -29.14 -1.08 35.51
CA SER A 121 -27.93 -1.64 36.14
C SER A 121 -26.68 -1.49 35.29
N TRP A 122 -26.81 -1.24 33.98
CA TRP A 122 -25.70 -1.12 33.05
C TRP A 122 -25.16 0.31 33.02
N PRO A 123 -23.88 0.54 33.38
CA PRO A 123 -23.27 1.85 33.32
C PRO A 123 -23.37 2.43 31.89
N PRO A 124 -23.87 3.67 31.71
CA PRO A 124 -24.00 4.30 30.39
C PRO A 124 -22.70 4.33 29.58
N CYS A 125 -21.54 4.33 30.26
CA CYS A 125 -20.25 4.36 29.61
C CYS A 125 -19.85 3.04 28.93
N LEU A 126 -20.35 1.89 29.40
CA LEU A 126 -20.17 0.60 28.73
C LEU A 126 -21.05 0.51 27.47
N LEU A 127 -22.23 1.12 27.51
CA LEU A 127 -23.14 1.24 26.37
C LEU A 127 -22.74 2.36 25.37
N TYR A 128 -21.53 2.94 25.49
CA TYR A 128 -21.03 4.05 24.66
C TYR A 128 -21.89 5.34 24.69
N LYS A 129 -22.81 5.47 25.66
CA LYS A 129 -23.63 6.68 25.85
C LYS A 129 -22.85 7.84 26.50
N THR A 130 -21.79 7.50 27.25
CA THR A 130 -20.84 8.44 27.85
C THR A 130 -19.41 7.90 27.74
N PRO A 131 -18.36 8.73 27.83
CA PRO A 131 -16.99 8.24 28.00
C PRO A 131 -16.83 7.57 29.37
N CYS A 132 -16.04 6.48 29.46
CA CYS A 132 -15.67 5.90 30.75
C CYS A 132 -14.48 6.67 31.33
N THR A 133 -14.58 7.11 32.57
CA THR A 133 -13.51 7.83 33.29
C THR A 133 -12.41 6.91 33.80
N GLN A 134 -12.71 5.62 33.98
CA GLN A 134 -11.79 4.58 34.45
C GLN A 134 -11.74 3.42 33.46
N ARG A 135 -10.58 2.73 33.40
CA ARG A 135 -10.41 1.48 32.61
C ARG A 135 -10.99 0.25 33.31
N SER A 136 -11.41 0.36 34.56
CA SER A 136 -12.00 -0.71 35.36
C SER A 136 -13.46 -0.45 35.75
N VAL A 137 -14.17 -1.52 36.10
CA VAL A 137 -15.51 -1.50 36.71
C VAL A 137 -15.47 -2.27 38.03
N GLU A 138 -16.24 -1.82 39.02
CA GLU A 138 -16.44 -2.52 40.29
C GLU A 138 -17.11 -3.89 40.09
N VAL A 139 -16.60 -4.92 40.75
CA VAL A 139 -17.15 -6.28 40.72
C VAL A 139 -18.62 -6.33 41.16
N ALA A 140 -19.01 -5.54 42.17
CA ALA A 140 -20.40 -5.40 42.61
C ALA A 140 -21.33 -4.76 41.55
N THR A 141 -20.79 -3.99 40.61
CA THR A 141 -21.54 -3.45 39.47
C THR A 141 -21.70 -4.51 38.38
N ILE A 142 -20.65 -5.28 38.09
CA ILE A 142 -20.69 -6.42 37.15
C ILE A 142 -21.71 -7.48 37.62
N PHE A 143 -21.73 -7.83 38.90
CA PHE A 143 -22.72 -8.74 39.49
C PHE A 143 -24.16 -8.27 39.22
N ARG A 144 -24.46 -6.98 39.47
CA ARG A 144 -25.79 -6.38 39.23
C ARG A 144 -26.14 -6.35 37.73
N MET A 145 -25.18 -6.05 36.86
CA MET A 145 -25.37 -6.09 35.40
C MET A 145 -25.79 -7.47 34.93
N MET A 146 -25.13 -8.53 35.40
CA MET A 146 -25.45 -9.91 35.01
C MET A 146 -26.78 -10.39 35.61
N ASP A 147 -27.00 -10.23 36.92
CA ASP A 147 -28.23 -10.68 37.57
C ASP A 147 -29.46 -9.98 36.99
N SER A 148 -29.38 -8.67 36.70
CA SER A 148 -30.47 -7.94 36.04
C SER A 148 -30.79 -8.44 34.63
N LEU A 149 -29.77 -8.85 33.84
CA LEU A 149 -30.00 -9.43 32.51
C LEU A 149 -30.66 -10.81 32.61
N VAL A 150 -30.21 -11.65 33.55
CA VAL A 150 -30.84 -12.96 33.80
C VAL A 150 -32.27 -12.78 34.31
N ASN A 151 -32.54 -11.80 35.18
CA ASN A 151 -33.90 -11.44 35.61
C ASN A 151 -34.79 -10.99 34.44
N ALA A 152 -34.31 -10.09 33.59
CA ALA A 152 -35.06 -9.61 32.44
C ALA A 152 -35.36 -10.72 31.42
N MET A 153 -34.39 -11.60 31.16
CA MET A 153 -34.59 -12.78 30.30
C MET A 153 -35.55 -13.80 30.92
N ALA A 154 -35.48 -14.02 32.24
CA ALA A 154 -36.42 -14.87 32.96
C ALA A 154 -37.87 -14.34 32.88
N ALA A 155 -38.05 -13.02 32.96
CA ALA A 155 -39.36 -12.37 32.86
C ALA A 155 -40.03 -12.52 31.46
N LEU A 156 -39.27 -12.87 30.42
CA LEU A 156 -39.82 -13.17 29.09
C LEU A 156 -40.45 -14.57 28.99
N LYS A 157 -40.24 -15.45 29.99
CA LYS A 157 -40.86 -16.79 30.05
C LYS A 157 -42.38 -16.67 30.11
N SER A 158 -43.06 -17.10 29.06
CA SER A 158 -44.52 -17.12 28.95
C SER A 158 -44.99 -18.46 28.41
N THR A 159 -46.15 -18.94 28.86
CA THR A 159 -46.77 -20.19 28.35
C THR A 159 -47.04 -20.17 26.83
N ARG A 160 -47.00 -19.00 26.18
CA ARG A 160 -47.20 -18.83 24.73
C ARG A 160 -45.96 -18.38 23.94
N ARG A 161 -44.86 -17.97 24.58
CA ARG A 161 -43.65 -17.50 23.89
C ARG A 161 -42.44 -18.39 24.25
N PRO A 162 -41.53 -18.68 23.31
CA PRO A 162 -40.31 -19.39 23.65
C PRO A 162 -39.44 -18.53 24.59
N ASN A 163 -38.63 -19.19 25.43
CA ASN A 163 -37.60 -18.55 26.28
C ASN A 163 -36.42 -18.01 25.45
N SER A 164 -36.70 -17.33 24.33
CA SER A 164 -35.70 -16.91 23.36
C SER A 164 -36.01 -15.54 22.79
N LEU A 165 -34.98 -14.70 22.64
CA LEU A 165 -35.08 -13.37 22.04
C LEU A 165 -34.02 -13.24 20.94
N THR A 166 -34.42 -13.10 19.68
CA THR A 166 -33.49 -12.93 18.55
C THR A 166 -33.43 -11.45 18.17
N LEU A 167 -32.23 -10.88 18.20
CA LEU A 167 -31.97 -9.48 17.84
C LEU A 167 -31.04 -9.42 16.62
N ARG A 168 -31.35 -8.50 15.70
CA ARG A 168 -30.44 -8.09 14.64
C ARG A 168 -29.77 -6.79 15.06
N THR A 169 -28.45 -6.77 15.08
CA THR A 169 -27.68 -5.58 15.43
C THR A 169 -26.81 -5.13 14.27
N ARG A 170 -26.60 -3.82 14.20
CA ARG A 170 -25.52 -3.21 13.45
C ARG A 170 -24.54 -2.58 14.45
N ASN A 171 -23.25 -2.78 14.27
CA ASN A 171 -22.21 -2.16 15.08
C ASN A 171 -21.07 -1.65 14.21
N VAL A 172 -20.40 -0.57 14.65
CA VAL A 172 -19.13 -0.16 14.04
C VAL A 172 -18.01 -1.12 14.48
N TRP A 173 -16.86 -1.03 13.83
CA TRP A 173 -15.65 -1.74 14.26
C TRP A 173 -14.40 -0.89 14.02
N PHE A 174 -14.07 -0.01 14.97
CA PHE A 174 -12.80 0.71 14.97
C PHE A 174 -11.75 -0.10 15.73
N ASP A 175 -10.52 -0.13 15.19
CA ASP A 175 -9.40 -0.94 15.70
C ASP A 175 -8.05 -0.47 15.13
N ARG A 176 -8.08 0.04 13.90
CA ARG A 176 -6.91 0.34 13.08
C ARG A 176 -6.80 1.82 12.76
N ILE A 177 -5.58 2.27 12.49
CA ILE A 177 -5.30 3.70 12.29
C ILE A 177 -6.11 4.30 11.12
N HIS A 178 -6.42 3.53 10.07
CA HIS A 178 -7.23 4.00 8.95
C HIS A 178 -8.71 4.23 9.31
N HIS A 179 -9.26 3.46 10.26
CA HIS A 179 -10.60 3.70 10.81
C HIS A 179 -10.62 5.01 11.62
N PHE A 180 -9.50 5.38 12.25
CA PHE A 180 -9.37 6.63 13.02
C PHE A 180 -9.14 7.87 12.14
N ILE A 181 -8.28 7.78 11.11
CA ILE A 181 -7.91 8.94 10.28
C ILE A 181 -9.04 9.35 9.31
N LEU A 182 -9.72 8.38 8.68
CA LEU A 182 -10.79 8.64 7.71
C LEU A 182 -11.99 7.68 7.93
N PRO A 183 -12.69 7.77 9.09
CA PRO A 183 -13.75 6.83 9.48
C PRO A 183 -14.85 6.69 8.43
N GLN A 184 -15.34 7.80 7.86
CA GLN A 184 -16.44 7.79 6.88
C GLN A 184 -16.07 7.11 5.53
N PHE A 185 -14.79 6.81 5.31
CA PHE A 185 -14.28 6.27 4.04
C PHE A 185 -13.73 4.85 4.18
N PHE A 186 -13.32 4.46 5.39
CA PHE A 186 -12.78 3.13 5.69
C PHE A 186 -13.65 2.28 6.62
N ASN A 187 -14.62 2.83 7.34
CA ASN A 187 -15.50 2.04 8.20
C ASN A 187 -16.57 1.32 7.38
N ASP A 188 -16.66 0.02 7.62
CA ASP A 188 -17.73 -0.83 7.14
C ASP A 188 -18.50 -1.35 8.38
N ASP A 189 -19.81 -1.09 8.41
CA ASP A 189 -20.67 -1.43 9.54
C ASP A 189 -20.93 -2.96 9.58
N ILE A 190 -20.56 -3.61 10.69
CA ILE A 190 -20.74 -5.05 10.86
C ILE A 190 -22.20 -5.34 11.22
N MET A 191 -22.75 -6.37 10.59
CA MET A 191 -24.09 -6.89 10.79
C MET A 191 -24.06 -8.21 11.55
N ARG A 192 -24.87 -8.34 12.60
CA ARG A 192 -24.87 -9.53 13.46
C ARG A 192 -26.27 -10.04 13.77
N THR A 193 -26.44 -11.35 13.72
CA THR A 193 -27.63 -12.04 14.19
C THR A 193 -27.32 -12.60 15.57
N ASN A 194 -28.02 -12.12 16.61
CA ASN A 194 -27.81 -12.55 17.98
C ASN A 194 -29.04 -13.28 18.52
N GLN A 195 -28.83 -14.23 19.42
CA GLN A 195 -29.86 -15.04 20.06
C GLN A 195 -29.60 -15.14 21.55
N ALA A 196 -30.54 -14.70 22.38
CA ALA A 196 -30.54 -14.95 23.81
C ALA A 196 -31.49 -16.10 24.13
N LEU A 197 -31.08 -16.99 25.03
CA LEU A 197 -31.80 -18.17 25.48
C LEU A 197 -31.80 -18.25 27.00
N TYR A 198 -32.96 -18.47 27.60
CA TYR A 198 -33.11 -18.64 29.03
C TYR A 198 -33.51 -20.08 29.40
N TYR A 199 -32.69 -20.69 30.26
CA TYR A 199 -32.89 -22.01 30.83
C TYR A 199 -33.11 -21.87 32.34
N ASP A 200 -34.20 -22.41 32.85
CA ASP A 200 -34.52 -22.39 34.28
C ASP A 200 -33.99 -23.63 35.01
N ALA A 201 -33.98 -23.55 36.34
CA ALA A 201 -33.56 -24.65 37.21
C ALA A 201 -34.28 -25.98 36.96
N GLU A 202 -35.55 -25.97 36.52
CA GLU A 202 -36.32 -27.19 36.22
C GLU A 202 -35.76 -27.89 34.97
N LEU A 203 -35.62 -27.14 33.87
CA LEU A 203 -35.09 -27.65 32.61
C LEU A 203 -33.61 -28.07 32.73
N LEU A 204 -32.79 -27.33 33.50
CA LEU A 204 -31.38 -27.64 33.73
C LEU A 204 -31.15 -28.83 34.67
N SER A 205 -32.14 -29.21 35.48
CA SER A 205 -32.05 -30.35 36.39
C SER A 205 -32.66 -31.64 35.80
N ALA A 206 -33.26 -31.58 34.61
CA ALA A 206 -33.79 -32.75 33.93
C ALA A 206 -32.66 -33.72 33.53
N PRO A 207 -32.81 -35.04 33.74
CA PRO A 207 -31.74 -36.02 33.45
C PRO A 207 -31.33 -36.03 31.98
N ASP A 208 -32.31 -35.87 31.07
CA ASP A 208 -32.12 -35.83 29.61
C ASP A 208 -31.86 -34.41 29.08
N PHE A 209 -31.39 -33.48 29.93
CA PHE A 209 -31.06 -32.12 29.49
C PHE A 209 -29.82 -32.11 28.58
N ALA A 210 -30.01 -31.62 27.36
CA ALA A 210 -28.96 -31.38 26.37
C ALA A 210 -29.36 -30.23 25.43
N PHE A 211 -28.59 -29.14 25.42
CA PHE A 211 -28.85 -27.92 24.62
C PHE A 211 -29.24 -28.19 23.15
N CYS A 212 -28.55 -29.11 22.49
CA CYS A 212 -28.69 -29.36 21.06
C CYS A 212 -29.67 -30.49 20.70
N PHE A 213 -30.06 -31.34 21.66
CA PHE A 213 -30.77 -32.60 21.39
C PHE A 213 -32.06 -32.80 22.20
N SER A 214 -32.26 -32.07 23.30
CA SER A 214 -33.41 -32.31 24.18
C SER A 214 -34.76 -32.05 23.45
N PRO A 215 -35.75 -32.94 23.58
CA PRO A 215 -37.06 -32.81 22.92
C PRO A 215 -37.94 -31.72 23.56
N THR A 216 -37.68 -31.33 24.81
CA THR A 216 -38.39 -30.26 25.51
C THR A 216 -38.02 -28.86 25.00
N ILE A 217 -36.83 -28.72 24.39
CA ILE A 217 -36.29 -27.45 23.90
C ILE A 217 -36.81 -27.19 22.47
N ARG A 218 -37.83 -26.31 22.36
CA ARG A 218 -38.38 -25.85 21.07
C ARG A 218 -37.41 -24.99 20.25
N VAL A 219 -36.59 -24.19 20.93
CA VAL A 219 -35.64 -23.25 20.31
C VAL A 219 -34.24 -23.60 20.77
N ARG A 220 -33.40 -24.04 19.84
CA ARG A 220 -32.03 -24.48 20.09
C ARG A 220 -31.04 -23.35 19.79
N PRO A 221 -29.83 -23.38 20.39
CA PRO A 221 -28.73 -22.52 19.98
C PRO A 221 -28.39 -22.70 18.48
N TYR A 222 -28.00 -21.63 17.79
CA TYR A 222 -27.58 -21.70 16.39
C TYR A 222 -26.29 -22.51 16.22
N ALA A 223 -25.32 -22.36 17.13
CA ALA A 223 -24.05 -23.06 17.04
C ALA A 223 -24.17 -24.59 17.23
N CYS A 224 -25.32 -25.11 17.70
CA CYS A 224 -25.60 -26.55 17.72
C CYS A 224 -25.59 -27.24 16.34
N ARG A 225 -25.69 -26.48 15.24
CA ARG A 225 -25.59 -26.98 13.85
C ARG A 225 -24.27 -26.61 13.17
N ASP A 226 -23.39 -25.91 13.87
CA ASP A 226 -22.21 -25.26 13.31
C ASP A 226 -20.97 -26.10 13.60
N PHE A 227 -20.16 -26.40 12.57
CA PHE A 227 -18.94 -27.17 12.72
C PHE A 227 -17.89 -26.46 13.59
N THR A 228 -17.96 -25.12 13.68
CA THR A 228 -17.13 -24.30 14.57
C THR A 228 -17.34 -24.60 16.07
N SER A 229 -18.46 -25.25 16.44
CA SER A 229 -18.74 -25.66 17.82
C SER A 229 -17.99 -26.92 18.27
N ASN A 230 -17.22 -27.55 17.38
CA ASN A 230 -16.46 -28.79 17.65
C ASN A 230 -14.97 -28.49 17.84
N PHE A 231 -14.56 -28.21 19.07
CA PHE A 231 -13.17 -27.82 19.35
C PHE A 231 -12.22 -29.03 19.21
N ASP A 232 -12.67 -30.28 19.38
CA ASP A 232 -11.83 -31.48 19.18
C ASP A 232 -11.21 -31.56 17.77
N ALA A 233 -11.89 -31.00 16.76
CA ALA A 233 -11.42 -31.02 15.36
C ALA A 233 -10.65 -29.75 14.96
N THR A 234 -10.65 -28.71 15.79
CA THR A 234 -10.20 -27.36 15.42
C THR A 234 -9.22 -26.73 16.40
N CYS A 235 -9.13 -27.24 17.62
CA CYS A 235 -8.13 -26.87 18.61
C CYS A 235 -6.73 -27.33 18.17
N ARG A 236 -5.71 -26.52 18.47
CA ARG A 236 -4.30 -26.90 18.28
C ARG A 236 -3.81 -27.60 19.55
N GLU A 237 -2.98 -28.63 19.41
CA GLU A 237 -2.46 -29.50 20.50
C GLU A 237 -1.62 -28.80 21.59
N SER A 238 -1.57 -27.46 21.59
CA SER A 238 -0.81 -26.63 22.53
C SER A 238 -1.53 -25.34 22.96
N ASP A 239 -2.82 -25.18 22.62
CA ASP A 239 -3.60 -23.99 23.02
C ASP A 239 -4.47 -24.29 24.27
N PRO A 240 -4.10 -23.75 25.45
CA PRO A 240 -4.80 -24.02 26.71
C PRO A 240 -6.21 -23.40 26.76
N LEU A 241 -6.59 -22.56 25.78
CA LEU A 241 -7.92 -21.96 25.70
C LEU A 241 -8.94 -22.86 24.97
N CYS A 242 -8.53 -23.99 24.38
CA CYS A 242 -9.47 -24.94 23.77
C CYS A 242 -9.28 -26.41 24.17
N GLU A 243 -8.18 -26.74 24.85
CA GLU A 243 -7.90 -28.08 25.35
C GLU A 243 -9.03 -28.63 26.26
N GLY A 244 -9.44 -29.88 26.05
CA GLY A 244 -10.44 -30.56 26.89
C GLY A 244 -11.90 -30.08 26.75
N VAL A 245 -12.17 -29.05 25.95
CA VAL A 245 -13.54 -28.52 25.71
C VAL A 245 -14.38 -29.53 24.93
N GLY A 246 -13.86 -30.02 23.80
CA GLY A 246 -14.59 -30.81 22.83
C GLY A 246 -15.76 -30.06 22.20
N ARG A 247 -16.98 -30.62 22.21
CA ARG A 247 -18.16 -29.89 21.71
C ARG A 247 -18.61 -28.83 22.71
N VAL A 248 -18.70 -27.57 22.28
CA VAL A 248 -19.03 -26.40 23.11
C VAL A 248 -20.24 -26.65 24.02
N PHE A 249 -21.35 -27.15 23.49
CA PHE A 249 -22.55 -27.38 24.31
C PHE A 249 -22.50 -28.62 25.22
N GLN A 250 -21.58 -29.56 24.95
CA GLN A 250 -21.29 -30.65 25.90
C GLN A 250 -20.41 -30.12 27.05
N HIS A 251 -19.44 -29.24 26.76
CA HIS A 251 -18.67 -28.52 27.78
C HIS A 251 -19.56 -27.63 28.65
N ALA A 252 -20.45 -26.84 28.03
CA ALA A 252 -21.46 -26.05 28.71
C ALA A 252 -22.31 -26.88 29.68
N ALA A 253 -22.80 -28.05 29.24
CA ALA A 253 -23.57 -28.96 30.10
C ALA A 253 -22.74 -29.55 31.25
N ARG A 254 -21.47 -29.90 31.00
CA ARG A 254 -20.53 -30.33 32.06
C ARG A 254 -20.35 -29.20 33.10
N ARG A 255 -20.08 -27.97 32.67
CA ARG A 255 -19.92 -26.80 33.57
C ARG A 255 -21.15 -26.56 34.45
N VAL A 256 -22.36 -26.57 33.87
CA VAL A 256 -23.60 -26.40 34.65
C VAL A 256 -23.73 -27.50 35.72
N ARG A 257 -23.43 -28.76 35.38
CA ARG A 257 -23.44 -29.87 36.35
C ARG A 257 -22.39 -29.70 37.46
N THR A 258 -21.19 -29.23 37.13
CA THR A 258 -20.16 -28.89 38.13
C THR A 258 -20.66 -27.79 39.08
N LEU A 259 -21.33 -26.75 38.58
CA LEU A 259 -21.91 -25.71 39.43
C LEU A 259 -23.08 -26.24 40.28
N GLN A 260 -23.93 -27.12 39.74
CA GLN A 260 -24.98 -27.82 40.52
C GLN A 260 -24.40 -28.67 41.65
N GLN A 261 -23.25 -29.33 41.42
CA GLN A 261 -22.52 -30.10 42.44
C GLN A 261 -21.83 -29.21 43.48
N GLN A 262 -21.28 -28.06 43.07
CA GLN A 262 -20.61 -27.09 43.94
C GLN A 262 -21.61 -26.34 44.85
N TYR A 263 -22.83 -26.11 44.38
CA TYR A 263 -23.89 -25.40 45.10
C TYR A 263 -25.12 -26.30 45.37
N PRO A 264 -24.98 -27.37 46.19
CA PRO A 264 -26.07 -28.32 46.43
C PRO A 264 -27.26 -27.64 47.13
N GLY A 265 -28.47 -28.00 46.70
CA GLY A 265 -29.72 -27.42 47.22
C GLY A 265 -29.95 -25.94 46.86
N LYS A 266 -29.17 -25.38 45.92
CA LYS A 266 -29.40 -24.05 45.35
C LYS A 266 -30.05 -24.18 43.98
N THR A 267 -30.85 -23.18 43.60
CA THR A 267 -31.46 -23.13 42.27
C THR A 267 -30.50 -22.45 41.30
N ILE A 268 -30.36 -23.00 40.10
CA ILE A 268 -29.45 -22.48 39.07
C ILE A 268 -30.25 -22.16 37.81
N ASP A 269 -30.15 -20.93 37.35
CA ASP A 269 -30.69 -20.48 36.05
C ASP A 269 -29.51 -20.18 35.11
N LEU A 270 -29.72 -20.26 33.80
CA LEU A 270 -28.69 -19.96 32.79
C LEU A 270 -29.25 -19.07 31.68
N VAL A 271 -28.52 -18.01 31.34
CA VAL A 271 -28.67 -17.31 30.06
C VAL A 271 -27.51 -17.68 29.15
N VAL A 272 -27.83 -18.06 27.91
CA VAL A 272 -26.87 -18.18 26.81
C VAL A 272 -27.16 -17.07 25.81
N LEU A 273 -26.15 -16.27 25.48
CA LEU A 273 -26.18 -15.28 24.41
C LEU A 273 -25.26 -15.77 23.29
N GLU A 274 -25.79 -16.00 22.10
CA GLU A 274 -25.00 -16.25 20.90
C GLU A 274 -24.98 -14.99 20.04
N GLY A 275 -23.83 -14.67 19.47
CA GLY A 275 -23.66 -13.69 18.41
C GLY A 275 -23.00 -14.34 17.19
N GLN A 276 -23.57 -14.13 16.00
CA GLN A 276 -23.00 -14.57 14.73
C GLN A 276 -22.95 -13.39 13.76
N GLU A 277 -21.78 -13.16 13.15
CA GLU A 277 -21.64 -12.18 12.08
C GLU A 277 -22.18 -12.72 10.76
N ASP A 278 -22.72 -11.83 9.93
CA ASP A 278 -22.97 -12.12 8.52
C ASP A 278 -21.64 -12.24 7.77
N GLN A 279 -21.66 -12.86 6.58
CA GLN A 279 -20.45 -13.01 5.78
C GLN A 279 -19.87 -11.64 5.38
N GLY A 280 -18.56 -11.48 5.63
CA GLY A 280 -17.80 -10.28 5.29
C GLY A 280 -17.76 -9.95 3.80
N GLU A 281 -16.95 -8.97 3.41
CA GLU A 281 -16.99 -8.40 2.06
C GLU A 281 -16.65 -9.42 0.95
N ALA A 282 -17.45 -9.40 -0.12
CA ALA A 282 -17.16 -10.17 -1.32
C ALA A 282 -15.94 -9.61 -2.07
N ALA A 283 -15.25 -10.48 -2.80
CA ALA A 283 -14.06 -10.19 -3.57
C ALA A 283 -14.10 -10.93 -4.93
N PHE A 284 -13.02 -10.79 -5.72
CA PHE A 284 -12.91 -11.45 -7.02
C PHE A 284 -12.90 -12.99 -6.91
N LEU A 285 -12.28 -13.51 -5.85
CA LEU A 285 -12.41 -14.91 -5.43
C LEU A 285 -13.43 -15.02 -4.29
N LEU A 286 -13.94 -16.23 -4.05
CA LEU A 286 -14.84 -16.46 -2.92
C LEU A 286 -14.05 -16.19 -1.64
N GLN A 287 -14.49 -15.19 -0.87
CA GLN A 287 -13.92 -14.82 0.41
C GLN A 287 -15.02 -14.34 1.35
N GLY A 288 -14.88 -14.63 2.64
CA GLY A 288 -15.61 -13.90 3.67
C GLY A 288 -15.20 -14.33 5.07
N GLN A 289 -14.96 -13.37 5.95
CA GLN A 289 -14.80 -13.62 7.38
C GLN A 289 -16.18 -13.70 8.06
N THR A 290 -16.32 -14.55 9.08
CA THR A 290 -17.42 -14.48 10.07
C THR A 290 -16.88 -14.73 11.47
N ALA A 291 -17.07 -13.79 12.40
CA ALA A 291 -16.87 -14.07 13.83
C ALA A 291 -18.12 -14.69 14.48
N TYR A 292 -17.89 -15.42 15.57
CA TYR A 292 -18.94 -15.94 16.44
C TYR A 292 -18.52 -15.86 17.90
N ASP A 293 -19.48 -15.61 18.77
CA ASP A 293 -19.29 -15.62 20.22
C ASP A 293 -20.50 -16.23 20.93
N ILE A 294 -20.23 -16.85 22.08
CA ILE A 294 -21.22 -17.49 22.95
C ILE A 294 -20.87 -17.11 24.39
N VAL A 295 -21.72 -16.28 25.01
CA VAL A 295 -21.59 -15.86 26.40
C VAL A 295 -22.59 -16.62 27.27
N MET A 296 -22.11 -17.25 28.33
CA MET A 296 -22.92 -17.97 29.31
C MET A 296 -22.89 -17.23 30.65
N PHE A 297 -24.07 -16.83 31.14
CA PHE A 297 -24.25 -16.34 32.50
C PHE A 297 -25.03 -17.36 33.31
N THR A 298 -24.34 -18.08 34.19
CA THR A 298 -24.97 -19.03 35.11
C THR A 298 -25.24 -18.32 36.42
N ARG A 299 -26.49 -18.25 36.84
CA ARG A 299 -26.92 -17.57 38.07
C ARG A 299 -27.31 -18.59 39.13
N ILE A 300 -26.65 -18.52 40.28
CA ILE A 300 -26.92 -19.38 41.44
C ILE A 300 -27.74 -18.58 42.46
N ARG A 301 -28.89 -19.12 42.88
CA ARG A 301 -29.85 -18.48 43.79
C ARG A 301 -30.12 -19.37 45.00
N HIS A 302 -30.42 -18.72 46.12
CA HIS A 302 -31.00 -19.37 47.28
C HIS A 302 -32.48 -19.03 47.35
N CYS A 303 -33.34 -19.95 46.92
CA CYS A 303 -34.78 -19.88 47.15
C CYS A 303 -35.14 -20.44 48.53
N PHE A 304 -36.08 -19.80 49.22
CA PHE A 304 -36.78 -20.33 50.38
C PHE A 304 -38.27 -19.98 50.28
N THR A 305 -39.13 -20.88 50.76
CA THR A 305 -40.58 -20.66 50.78
C THR A 305 -40.96 -19.94 52.05
N ARG A 306 -41.52 -18.73 51.92
CA ARG A 306 -42.02 -17.92 53.02
C ARG A 306 -43.55 -17.90 52.96
N ILE A 307 -44.20 -18.27 54.06
CA ILE A 307 -45.67 -18.19 54.15
C ILE A 307 -46.02 -16.75 54.54
N VAL A 308 -46.69 -16.02 53.64
CA VAL A 308 -47.16 -14.65 53.86
C VAL A 308 -48.65 -14.63 53.58
N ALA A 309 -49.45 -14.11 54.52
CA ALA A 309 -50.92 -14.05 54.43
C ALA A 309 -51.57 -15.38 53.95
N SER A 310 -51.13 -16.50 54.53
CA SER A 310 -51.59 -17.87 54.21
C SER A 310 -51.31 -18.35 52.78
N GLN A 311 -50.47 -17.66 52.00
CA GLN A 311 -49.99 -18.11 50.70
C GLN A 311 -48.49 -18.43 50.74
N PRO A 312 -48.04 -19.55 50.14
CA PRO A 312 -46.62 -19.85 50.03
C PRO A 312 -45.99 -18.99 48.92
N GLN A 313 -45.19 -18.00 49.31
CA GLN A 313 -44.43 -17.16 48.40
C GLN A 313 -42.98 -17.63 48.37
N VAL A 314 -42.44 -17.92 47.18
CA VAL A 314 -41.03 -18.29 47.03
C VAL A 314 -40.20 -17.02 46.90
N GLU A 315 -39.38 -16.75 47.91
CA GLU A 315 -38.43 -15.64 47.95
C GLU A 315 -37.04 -16.20 47.56
N CYS A 316 -36.37 -15.64 46.55
CA CYS A 316 -35.00 -16.08 46.21
C CYS A 316 -34.04 -14.92 45.93
N SER A 317 -32.94 -14.90 46.69
CA SER A 317 -31.79 -14.03 46.47
C SER A 317 -30.74 -14.71 45.57
N THR A 318 -30.06 -13.91 44.75
CA THR A 318 -28.91 -14.37 43.96
C THR A 318 -27.67 -14.38 44.86
N ILE A 319 -26.96 -15.52 44.92
CA ILE A 319 -25.79 -15.71 45.79
C ILE A 319 -24.47 -15.73 45.01
N ALA A 320 -24.50 -16.11 43.73
CA ALA A 320 -23.33 -16.11 42.87
C ALA A 320 -23.71 -16.02 41.38
N VAL A 321 -22.81 -15.52 40.55
CA VAL A 321 -22.91 -15.51 39.08
C VAL A 321 -21.60 -15.94 38.45
N ASP A 322 -21.66 -16.83 37.46
CA ASP A 322 -20.54 -17.32 36.65
C ASP A 322 -20.63 -16.76 35.22
N ASP A 323 -19.56 -16.12 34.75
CA ASP A 323 -19.37 -15.61 33.37
C ASP A 323 -18.34 -16.49 32.66
N PHE A 324 -18.81 -17.23 31.66
CA PHE A 324 -17.97 -18.10 30.82
C PHE A 324 -18.27 -17.85 29.34
N ARG A 325 -17.22 -17.82 28.51
CA ARG A 325 -17.33 -17.40 27.11
C ARG A 325 -16.64 -18.38 26.17
N TYR A 326 -17.16 -18.44 24.96
CA TYR A 326 -16.53 -19.05 23.80
C TYR A 326 -16.50 -18.03 22.67
N GLU A 327 -15.42 -17.99 21.89
CA GLU A 327 -15.35 -17.15 20.69
C GLU A 327 -14.42 -17.75 19.63
N GLY A 328 -14.57 -17.26 18.41
CA GLY A 328 -13.68 -17.53 17.30
C GLY A 328 -14.08 -16.74 16.06
N ALA A 329 -13.27 -16.80 15.02
CA ALA A 329 -13.65 -16.31 13.70
C ALA A 329 -13.16 -17.26 12.62
N THR A 330 -14.04 -17.54 11.66
CA THR A 330 -13.71 -18.30 10.46
C THR A 330 -13.43 -17.38 9.29
N LEU A 331 -12.61 -17.86 8.36
CA LEU A 331 -12.37 -17.26 7.06
C LEU A 331 -12.70 -18.34 6.01
N SER A 332 -13.73 -18.09 5.23
CA SER A 332 -14.02 -18.84 4.01
C SER A 332 -13.19 -18.25 2.88
N SER A 333 -12.39 -19.05 2.17
CA SER A 333 -11.62 -18.60 1.00
C SER A 333 -11.24 -19.76 0.06
N ASN A 334 -11.54 -19.62 -1.23
CA ASN A 334 -11.13 -20.58 -2.27
C ASN A 334 -9.81 -20.20 -2.97
N VAL A 335 -9.00 -19.29 -2.39
CA VAL A 335 -7.72 -18.83 -2.98
C VAL A 335 -6.74 -19.97 -3.25
N ALA A 336 -6.84 -21.08 -2.49
CA ALA A 336 -5.97 -22.24 -2.66
C ALA A 336 -6.21 -22.99 -3.97
N ASP A 337 -7.45 -23.08 -4.43
CA ASP A 337 -7.79 -23.74 -5.71
C ASP A 337 -7.24 -22.93 -6.90
N TRP A 338 -7.24 -21.62 -6.77
CA TRP A 338 -6.70 -20.68 -7.75
C TRP A 338 -5.17 -20.54 -7.70
N PHE A 339 -4.49 -21.28 -6.80
CA PHE A 339 -3.03 -21.20 -6.64
C PHE A 339 -2.28 -21.37 -7.95
N VAL A 340 -2.68 -22.30 -8.82
CA VAL A 340 -1.98 -22.58 -10.09
C VAL A 340 -2.03 -21.35 -11.01
N THR A 341 -3.21 -20.74 -11.17
CA THR A 341 -3.40 -19.52 -11.98
C THR A 341 -2.58 -18.36 -11.44
N ILE A 342 -2.64 -18.12 -10.12
CA ILE A 342 -1.90 -17.06 -9.43
C ILE A 342 -0.38 -17.27 -9.57
N ALA A 343 0.08 -18.52 -9.43
CA ALA A 343 1.49 -18.90 -9.57
C ALA A 343 1.99 -18.72 -11.01
N ILE A 344 1.20 -19.10 -12.02
CA ILE A 344 1.55 -18.90 -13.45
C ILE A 344 1.68 -17.40 -13.75
N LEU A 345 0.71 -16.58 -13.34
CA LEU A 345 0.74 -15.13 -13.53
C LEU A 345 2.02 -14.51 -12.92
N ARG A 346 2.33 -14.84 -11.67
CA ARG A 346 3.55 -14.36 -11.00
C ARG A 346 4.84 -14.89 -11.65
N THR A 347 4.85 -16.14 -12.10
CA THR A 347 6.01 -16.72 -12.77
C THR A 347 6.29 -16.03 -14.11
N ILE A 348 5.26 -15.76 -14.91
CA ILE A 348 5.38 -15.00 -16.17
C ILE A 348 5.88 -13.57 -15.90
N GLY A 349 5.28 -12.87 -14.92
CA GLY A 349 5.71 -11.52 -14.55
C GLY A 349 7.15 -11.46 -14.04
N GLN A 350 7.56 -12.40 -13.19
CA GLN A 350 8.93 -12.49 -12.65
C GLN A 350 9.95 -12.86 -13.74
N ALA A 351 9.63 -13.83 -14.61
CA ALA A 351 10.49 -14.23 -15.71
C ALA A 351 10.68 -13.09 -16.73
N TYR A 352 9.62 -12.32 -17.01
CA TYR A 352 9.73 -11.12 -17.84
C TYR A 352 10.64 -10.06 -17.21
N ALA A 353 10.50 -9.82 -15.89
CA ALA A 353 11.35 -8.87 -15.18
C ALA A 353 12.84 -9.28 -15.19
N TRP A 354 13.13 -10.58 -15.03
CA TRP A 354 14.47 -11.14 -15.18
C TRP A 354 15.01 -10.96 -16.61
N LEU A 355 14.21 -11.31 -17.63
CA LEU A 355 14.58 -11.15 -19.03
C LEU A 355 14.87 -9.68 -19.37
N ARG A 356 14.02 -8.75 -18.95
CA ARG A 356 14.21 -7.32 -19.18
C ARG A 356 15.48 -6.79 -18.53
N LEU A 357 15.78 -7.16 -17.28
CA LEU A 357 17.02 -6.72 -16.64
C LEU A 357 18.26 -7.33 -17.34
N GLY A 358 18.18 -8.59 -17.76
CA GLY A 358 19.22 -9.24 -18.55
C GLY A 358 19.48 -8.54 -19.88
N LEU A 359 18.42 -8.28 -20.67
CA LEU A 359 18.50 -7.54 -21.93
C LEU A 359 18.98 -6.10 -21.74
N LEU A 360 18.63 -5.43 -20.63
CA LEU A 360 19.16 -4.10 -20.33
C LEU A 360 20.67 -4.13 -20.10
N VAL A 361 21.17 -5.07 -19.29
CA VAL A 361 22.61 -5.20 -19.00
C VAL A 361 23.38 -5.59 -20.28
N ILE A 362 22.86 -6.52 -21.08
CA ILE A 362 23.42 -6.90 -22.37
C ILE A 362 23.41 -5.72 -23.34
N GLY A 363 22.29 -5.00 -23.44
CA GLY A 363 22.15 -3.82 -24.30
C GLY A 363 23.11 -2.69 -23.92
N CYS A 364 23.29 -2.42 -22.62
CA CYS A 364 24.31 -1.51 -22.11
C CYS A 364 25.72 -1.99 -22.49
N PHE A 365 26.04 -3.27 -22.28
CA PHE A 365 27.35 -3.81 -22.66
C PHE A 365 27.62 -3.71 -24.17
N LEU A 366 26.65 -4.05 -25.03
CA LEU A 366 26.79 -3.99 -26.49
C LEU A 366 26.90 -2.54 -26.98
N ALA A 367 26.02 -1.66 -26.51
CA ALA A 367 26.01 -0.25 -26.93
C ALA A 367 27.31 0.47 -26.57
N ARG A 368 27.88 0.19 -25.38
CA ARG A 368 29.17 0.73 -24.93
C ARG A 368 30.36 0.04 -25.60
N SER A 369 30.30 -1.27 -25.82
CA SER A 369 31.36 -2.05 -26.47
C SER A 369 31.69 -1.59 -27.89
N ALA A 370 30.68 -1.20 -28.65
CA ALA A 370 30.83 -0.74 -30.03
C ALA A 370 31.07 0.78 -30.14
N GLU A 371 31.31 1.50 -29.03
CA GLU A 371 31.86 2.85 -29.10
C GLU A 371 33.37 2.79 -29.43
N PRO A 372 33.89 3.64 -30.33
CA PRO A 372 35.31 3.66 -30.70
C PRO A 372 36.30 3.68 -29.52
N GLN A 373 35.93 4.33 -28.40
CA GLN A 373 36.75 4.39 -27.19
C GLN A 373 36.88 3.05 -26.44
N TYR A 374 35.92 2.13 -26.60
CA TYR A 374 35.92 0.82 -25.93
C TYR A 374 36.08 -0.37 -26.90
N ALA A 375 35.97 -0.15 -28.21
CA ALA A 375 36.11 -1.20 -29.23
C ALA A 375 37.41 -2.01 -29.07
N ASN A 376 38.52 -1.32 -28.77
CA ASN A 376 39.85 -1.92 -28.56
C ASN A 376 40.19 -2.16 -27.07
N ALA A 377 39.26 -1.93 -26.14
CA ALA A 377 39.49 -2.09 -24.71
C ALA A 377 39.30 -3.55 -24.25
N SER A 378 39.90 -3.91 -23.12
CA SER A 378 39.76 -5.25 -22.55
C SER A 378 38.32 -5.56 -22.15
N LEU A 379 37.95 -6.85 -22.15
CA LEU A 379 36.60 -7.29 -21.79
C LEU A 379 36.16 -6.78 -20.41
N CYS A 380 37.05 -6.75 -19.43
CA CYS A 380 36.77 -6.25 -18.09
C CYS A 380 36.37 -4.76 -18.10
N VAL A 381 37.08 -3.91 -18.87
CA VAL A 381 36.74 -2.48 -19.01
C VAL A 381 35.39 -2.31 -19.71
N ARG A 382 35.12 -3.09 -20.76
CA ARG A 382 33.83 -3.06 -21.49
C ARG A 382 32.65 -3.49 -20.60
N VAL A 383 32.82 -4.54 -19.79
CA VAL A 383 31.83 -4.98 -18.80
C VAL A 383 31.62 -3.91 -17.72
N ALA A 384 32.69 -3.34 -17.17
CA ALA A 384 32.61 -2.27 -16.18
C ALA A 384 31.88 -1.02 -16.73
N ALA A 385 32.15 -0.63 -17.98
CA ALA A 385 31.46 0.46 -18.66
C ALA A 385 29.96 0.16 -18.86
N GLY A 386 29.59 -1.06 -19.27
CA GLY A 386 28.20 -1.49 -19.40
C GLY A 386 27.45 -1.51 -18.07
N VAL A 387 28.04 -2.10 -17.03
CA VAL A 387 27.46 -2.14 -15.66
C VAL A 387 27.31 -0.73 -15.08
N ARG A 388 28.30 0.15 -15.27
CA ARG A 388 28.20 1.57 -14.88
C ARG A 388 27.01 2.25 -15.56
N THR A 389 26.81 2.05 -16.86
CA THR A 389 25.66 2.60 -17.59
C THR A 389 24.33 2.06 -17.05
N ALA A 390 24.23 0.76 -16.78
CA ALA A 390 23.03 0.13 -16.20
C ALA A 390 22.68 0.64 -14.78
N LEU A 391 23.69 1.07 -14.01
CA LEU A 391 23.53 1.68 -12.67
C LEU A 391 23.29 3.20 -12.69
N MET A 392 23.53 3.88 -13.82
CA MET A 392 23.20 5.30 -14.02
C MET A 392 21.74 5.52 -14.40
N ILE A 393 21.09 4.49 -14.93
CA ILE A 393 19.67 4.50 -15.28
C ILE A 393 18.81 4.47 -13.99
N PRO A 394 17.79 5.33 -13.86
CA PRO A 394 16.85 5.28 -12.73
C PRO A 394 16.14 3.92 -12.67
N SER A 395 16.46 3.14 -11.63
CA SER A 395 16.00 1.75 -11.51
C SER A 395 14.48 1.59 -11.56
N GLN A 396 13.72 2.58 -11.07
CA GLN A 396 12.27 2.54 -11.05
C GLN A 396 11.65 2.71 -12.45
N VAL A 397 12.34 3.33 -13.41
CA VAL A 397 11.95 3.34 -14.84
C VAL A 397 12.12 1.94 -15.45
N VAL A 398 13.13 1.19 -14.99
CA VAL A 398 13.34 -0.22 -15.37
C VAL A 398 12.34 -1.15 -14.68
N VAL A 399 11.91 -0.87 -13.46
CA VAL A 399 10.87 -1.65 -12.76
C VAL A 399 9.50 -1.43 -13.41
N TYR A 400 9.06 -0.17 -13.53
CA TYR A 400 7.68 0.16 -13.89
C TYR A 400 7.45 0.52 -15.37
N GLY A 401 8.46 0.43 -16.24
CA GLY A 401 8.29 0.81 -17.66
C GLY A 401 7.52 -0.19 -18.52
N SER A 402 7.46 -1.48 -18.14
CA SER A 402 6.84 -2.54 -18.92
C SER A 402 5.45 -2.89 -18.42
N LEU A 403 4.47 -2.86 -19.31
CA LEU A 403 3.08 -3.13 -18.94
C LEU A 403 2.82 -4.61 -18.61
N LEU A 404 3.44 -5.57 -19.32
CA LEU A 404 3.17 -7.00 -19.14
C LEU A 404 3.41 -7.51 -17.70
N PRO A 405 4.60 -7.34 -17.07
CA PRO A 405 4.82 -7.82 -15.71
C PRO A 405 3.85 -7.15 -14.73
N ILE A 406 3.58 -5.84 -14.89
CA ILE A 406 2.62 -5.11 -14.06
C ILE A 406 1.23 -5.73 -14.16
N VAL A 407 0.72 -6.00 -15.38
CA VAL A 407 -0.59 -6.63 -15.58
C VAL A 407 -0.64 -8.03 -14.96
N CYS A 408 0.40 -8.85 -15.14
CA CYS A 408 0.49 -10.17 -14.51
C CYS A 408 0.45 -10.10 -12.97
N TYR A 409 1.23 -9.20 -12.37
CA TYR A 409 1.24 -9.01 -10.92
C TYR A 409 -0.06 -8.40 -10.38
N VAL A 410 -0.67 -7.44 -11.08
CA VAL A 410 -1.97 -6.87 -10.71
C VAL A 410 -3.06 -7.93 -10.76
N ALA A 411 -3.15 -8.72 -11.82
CA ALA A 411 -4.12 -9.81 -11.93
C ALA A 411 -3.98 -10.80 -10.76
N ALA A 412 -2.74 -11.26 -10.50
CA ALA A 412 -2.46 -12.15 -9.37
C ALA A 412 -2.81 -11.52 -8.01
N HIS A 413 -2.51 -10.24 -7.80
CA HIS A 413 -2.80 -9.49 -6.58
C HIS A 413 -4.31 -9.27 -6.40
N THR A 414 -5.07 -8.95 -7.45
CA THR A 414 -6.54 -8.82 -7.36
C THR A 414 -7.25 -10.15 -7.03
N MET A 415 -6.57 -11.29 -7.22
CA MET A 415 -7.11 -12.60 -6.84
C MET A 415 -6.83 -12.96 -5.37
N ASP A 416 -5.67 -12.61 -4.80
CA ASP A 416 -5.30 -13.04 -3.43
C ASP A 416 -5.07 -11.93 -2.39
N SER A 417 -5.14 -10.65 -2.76
CA SER A 417 -4.89 -9.54 -1.84
C SER A 417 -5.95 -9.40 -0.74
N ALA A 418 -7.23 -9.56 -1.06
CA ALA A 418 -8.28 -9.61 -0.04
C ALA A 418 -7.99 -10.68 1.04
N THR A 419 -7.62 -11.91 0.64
CA THR A 419 -7.36 -12.99 1.61
C THR A 419 -6.05 -12.74 2.34
N ALA A 420 -5.04 -12.19 1.67
CA ALA A 420 -3.82 -11.76 2.32
C ALA A 420 -4.09 -10.67 3.38
N TYR A 421 -4.98 -9.71 3.11
CA TYR A 421 -5.32 -8.65 4.06
C TYR A 421 -6.10 -9.17 5.28
N ASP A 422 -7.00 -10.14 5.14
CA ASP A 422 -7.66 -10.79 6.28
C ASP A 422 -6.67 -11.62 7.12
N LEU A 423 -5.78 -12.40 6.48
CA LEU A 423 -4.74 -13.14 7.20
C LEU A 423 -3.77 -12.20 7.95
N ILE A 424 -3.42 -11.07 7.34
CA ILE A 424 -2.65 -9.99 7.98
C ILE A 424 -3.46 -9.36 9.12
N ALA A 425 -4.77 -9.18 8.94
CA ALA A 425 -5.65 -8.66 9.96
C ALA A 425 -5.72 -9.55 11.20
N HIS A 426 -5.70 -10.87 11.03
CA HIS A 426 -5.65 -11.84 12.12
C HIS A 426 -4.27 -11.90 12.80
N MET A 427 -3.16 -11.79 12.06
CA MET A 427 -1.81 -11.74 12.66
C MET A 427 -1.61 -10.51 13.58
N PHE A 428 -2.31 -9.41 13.33
CA PHE A 428 -2.33 -8.24 14.23
C PHE A 428 -3.50 -8.24 15.24
N SER A 429 -4.28 -9.31 15.35
CA SER A 429 -5.37 -9.39 16.33
C SER A 429 -4.87 -9.58 17.77
N THR A 430 -5.65 -9.13 18.76
CA THR A 430 -5.32 -9.28 20.19
C THR A 430 -6.45 -10.00 20.92
N VAL A 431 -6.14 -11.13 21.55
CA VAL A 431 -7.00 -11.76 22.55
C VAL A 431 -6.81 -11.00 23.87
N LEU A 432 -7.90 -10.66 24.57
CA LEU A 432 -7.88 -9.90 25.84
C LEU A 432 -7.06 -8.58 25.79
N GLY A 433 -7.00 -7.92 24.62
CA GLY A 433 -6.32 -6.63 24.45
C GLY A 433 -4.79 -6.65 24.39
N ILE A 434 -4.13 -7.82 24.49
CA ILE A 434 -2.66 -7.92 24.49
C ILE A 434 -2.09 -8.00 23.07
N PHE A 435 -1.34 -6.97 22.64
CA PHE A 435 -0.63 -6.95 21.36
C PHE A 435 0.84 -7.36 21.52
N LYS A 436 1.32 -8.28 20.66
CA LYS A 436 2.74 -8.66 20.57
C LYS A 436 3.21 -8.52 19.12
N LEU A 437 4.12 -7.59 18.87
CA LEU A 437 4.70 -7.37 17.54
C LEU A 437 5.94 -8.24 17.35
N ASP A 438 5.83 -9.30 16.55
CA ASP A 438 7.00 -10.02 16.03
C ASP A 438 7.54 -9.29 14.79
N LEU A 439 8.80 -8.86 14.86
CA LEU A 439 9.49 -8.17 13.77
C LEU A 439 9.64 -9.05 12.52
N GLN A 440 9.84 -10.36 12.68
CA GLN A 440 9.99 -11.29 11.54
C GLN A 440 8.67 -11.44 10.79
N GLN A 441 7.57 -11.64 11.51
CA GLN A 441 6.22 -11.61 10.93
C GLN A 441 5.92 -10.25 10.29
N PHE A 442 6.21 -9.13 10.95
CA PHE A 442 5.99 -7.79 10.41
C PHE A 442 6.73 -7.57 9.07
N ILE A 443 8.00 -8.00 8.96
CA ILE A 443 8.77 -7.90 7.71
C ILE A 443 8.16 -8.77 6.61
N ARG A 444 7.76 -10.01 6.92
CA ARG A 444 7.12 -10.92 5.95
C ARG A 444 5.77 -10.39 5.47
N VAL A 445 4.95 -9.87 6.37
CA VAL A 445 3.66 -9.22 6.10
C VAL A 445 3.87 -8.00 5.21
N SER A 446 4.77 -7.10 5.60
CA SER A 446 5.11 -5.90 4.83
C SER A 446 5.56 -6.25 3.42
N ALA A 447 6.39 -7.29 3.27
CA ALA A 447 6.85 -7.76 1.96
C ALA A 447 5.70 -8.20 1.03
N VAL A 448 4.66 -8.85 1.57
CA VAL A 448 3.46 -9.26 0.81
C VAL A 448 2.58 -8.06 0.48
N SER A 449 2.28 -7.18 1.45
CA SER A 449 1.47 -5.97 1.22
C SER A 449 2.09 -5.00 0.22
N MET A 450 3.42 -4.94 0.14
CA MET A 450 4.12 -4.12 -0.87
C MET A 450 3.78 -4.49 -2.32
N ARG A 451 3.14 -5.63 -2.60
CA ARG A 451 2.60 -5.96 -3.94
C ARG A 451 1.58 -4.93 -4.45
N GLY A 452 1.00 -4.12 -3.57
CA GLY A 452 0.22 -2.93 -3.94
C GLY A 452 0.95 -1.95 -4.87
N VAL A 453 2.31 -1.95 -4.94
CA VAL A 453 3.07 -1.16 -5.93
C VAL A 453 2.62 -1.40 -7.37
N TRP A 454 2.20 -2.62 -7.70
CA TRP A 454 1.76 -2.97 -9.05
C TRP A 454 0.41 -2.33 -9.38
N VAL A 455 -0.48 -2.20 -8.39
CA VAL A 455 -1.76 -1.49 -8.51
C VAL A 455 -1.54 0.02 -8.69
N VAL A 456 -0.57 0.61 -7.96
CA VAL A 456 -0.12 1.99 -8.21
C VAL A 456 0.42 2.13 -9.64
N GLY A 457 1.29 1.20 -10.08
CA GLY A 457 1.92 1.22 -11.40
C GLY A 457 0.91 1.17 -12.57
N ILE A 458 -0.06 0.25 -12.54
CA ILE A 458 -1.09 0.17 -13.60
C ILE A 458 -1.98 1.43 -13.63
N THR A 459 -2.27 2.02 -12.46
CA THR A 459 -3.05 3.26 -12.36
C THR A 459 -2.31 4.42 -13.02
N LEU A 460 -0.99 4.52 -12.81
CA LEU A 460 -0.15 5.52 -13.47
C LEU A 460 -0.06 5.29 -14.99
N HIS A 461 0.08 4.05 -15.46
CA HIS A 461 0.04 3.76 -16.90
C HIS A 461 -1.30 4.20 -17.52
N ALA A 462 -2.43 3.91 -16.88
CA ALA A 462 -3.74 4.33 -17.35
C ALA A 462 -3.85 5.86 -17.44
N LEU A 463 -3.37 6.59 -16.43
CA LEU A 463 -3.36 8.06 -16.43
C LEU A 463 -2.48 8.63 -17.55
N VAL A 464 -1.29 8.06 -17.80
CA VAL A 464 -0.41 8.50 -18.91
C VAL A 464 -1.02 8.19 -20.27
N ILE A 465 -1.66 7.02 -20.45
CA ILE A 465 -2.38 6.67 -21.70
C ILE A 465 -3.53 7.65 -21.95
N LEU A 466 -4.32 7.98 -20.92
CA LEU A 466 -5.43 8.93 -21.04
C LEU A 466 -4.93 10.35 -21.36
N GLY A 467 -3.88 10.81 -20.68
CA GLY A 467 -3.29 12.14 -20.91
C GLY A 467 -2.65 12.29 -22.30
N THR A 468 -1.94 11.26 -22.77
CA THR A 468 -1.31 11.26 -24.11
C THR A 468 -2.33 11.15 -25.23
N ARG A 469 -3.43 10.40 -25.05
CA ARG A 469 -4.48 10.26 -26.07
C ARG A 469 -5.41 11.47 -26.19
N ARG A 470 -5.82 12.11 -25.09
CA ARG A 470 -6.82 13.19 -25.12
C ARG A 470 -6.28 14.57 -25.54
N ASN A 471 -5.00 14.88 -25.26
CA ASN A 471 -4.52 16.26 -25.27
C ASN A 471 -3.66 16.64 -26.50
N GLY A 472 -3.77 15.93 -27.62
CA GLY A 472 -2.95 16.20 -28.82
C GLY A 472 -1.45 16.13 -28.50
N TRP A 473 -1.03 15.07 -27.81
CA TRP A 473 0.32 14.95 -27.28
C TRP A 473 1.38 14.80 -28.38
N ALA A 474 2.54 15.40 -28.16
CA ALA A 474 3.71 15.30 -29.02
C ALA A 474 4.99 15.25 -28.15
N PRO A 475 6.08 14.60 -28.60
CA PRO A 475 7.32 14.45 -27.82
C PRO A 475 7.86 15.74 -27.16
N PRO A 476 7.82 16.94 -27.79
CA PRO A 476 8.30 18.18 -27.16
C PRO A 476 7.51 18.61 -25.92
N LYS A 477 6.25 18.15 -25.76
CA LYS A 477 5.42 18.42 -24.58
C LYS A 477 5.84 17.56 -23.37
N GLY A 478 6.67 16.53 -23.58
CA GLY A 478 7.13 15.60 -22.55
C GLY A 478 6.04 14.65 -22.03
N VAL A 479 6.44 13.65 -21.24
CA VAL A 479 5.52 12.72 -20.56
C VAL A 479 5.43 13.07 -19.08
N VAL A 480 4.20 13.19 -18.58
CA VAL A 480 3.91 13.45 -17.16
C VAL A 480 4.15 12.18 -16.35
N GLY A 481 5.08 12.21 -15.38
CA GLY A 481 5.40 11.06 -14.53
C GLY A 481 5.46 11.41 -13.04
N VAL A 482 5.59 10.39 -12.18
CA VAL A 482 5.77 10.56 -10.72
C VAL A 482 7.24 10.51 -10.31
N PRO A 483 7.62 11.14 -9.18
CA PRO A 483 8.98 11.01 -8.62
C PRO A 483 9.36 9.56 -8.31
N GLU A 484 10.67 9.25 -8.37
CA GLU A 484 11.22 7.89 -8.32
C GLU A 484 10.67 7.03 -7.16
N LEU A 485 10.65 7.56 -5.94
CA LEU A 485 10.21 6.82 -4.74
C LEU A 485 8.71 6.93 -4.42
N ALA A 486 7.94 7.70 -5.21
CA ALA A 486 6.53 7.97 -4.91
C ALA A 486 5.68 6.68 -4.90
N ILE A 487 5.92 5.77 -5.85
CA ILE A 487 5.19 4.51 -5.96
C ILE A 487 5.37 3.66 -4.69
N SER A 488 6.61 3.54 -4.21
CA SER A 488 6.93 2.78 -2.99
C SER A 488 6.32 3.42 -1.75
N VAL A 489 6.39 4.76 -1.60
CA VAL A 489 5.78 5.47 -0.46
C VAL A 489 4.26 5.27 -0.41
N ILE A 490 3.58 5.33 -1.55
CA ILE A 490 2.13 5.12 -1.64
C ILE A 490 1.77 3.66 -1.30
N ALA A 491 2.55 2.69 -1.77
CA ALA A 491 2.34 1.27 -1.46
C ALA A 491 2.67 0.88 0.01
N CYS A 492 3.38 1.72 0.76
CA CYS A 492 3.53 1.56 2.21
C CYS A 492 2.26 1.97 3.00
N LEU A 493 1.34 2.74 2.41
CA LEU A 493 0.16 3.24 3.13
C LEU A 493 -0.79 2.11 3.62
N PRO A 494 -1.08 1.05 2.84
CA PRO A 494 -1.81 -0.11 3.35
C PRO A 494 -1.15 -0.77 4.57
N ILE A 495 0.19 -0.86 4.62
CA ILE A 495 0.90 -1.45 5.76
C ILE A 495 0.67 -0.60 7.02
N MET A 496 0.83 0.72 6.89
CA MET A 496 0.54 1.65 7.99
C MET A 496 -0.94 1.63 8.37
N ALA A 497 -1.85 1.53 7.40
CA ALA A 497 -3.29 1.45 7.62
C ALA A 497 -3.65 0.27 8.54
N GLN A 498 -3.04 -0.90 8.35
CA GLN A 498 -3.30 -2.09 9.17
C GLN A 498 -2.76 -2.01 10.61
N PHE A 499 -2.03 -0.95 10.99
CA PHE A 499 -1.56 -0.76 12.37
C PHE A 499 -2.74 -0.64 13.34
N ARG A 500 -2.79 -1.55 14.33
CA ARG A 500 -3.81 -1.64 15.38
C ARG A 500 -3.38 -0.86 16.62
N SER A 501 -4.32 -0.18 17.26
CA SER A 501 -4.15 0.29 18.65
C SER A 501 -5.38 -0.04 19.49
N VAL A 502 -5.13 -0.53 20.70
CA VAL A 502 -6.15 -0.84 21.72
C VAL A 502 -6.96 0.43 22.06
N ASP A 503 -6.33 1.61 22.05
CA ASP A 503 -6.98 2.89 22.33
C ASP A 503 -7.93 3.37 21.20
N PHE A 504 -7.86 2.79 19.99
CA PHE A 504 -8.76 3.12 18.87
C PHE A 504 -10.06 2.29 18.88
N ARG A 505 -10.22 1.37 19.84
CA ARG A 505 -11.28 0.37 19.81
C ARG A 505 -12.67 0.99 20.06
N ASP A 506 -13.52 0.96 19.04
CA ASP A 506 -14.95 1.29 19.14
C ASP A 506 -15.78 0.17 18.51
N VAL A 507 -16.73 -0.36 19.29
CA VAL A 507 -17.68 -1.40 18.88
C VAL A 507 -19.10 -1.04 19.36
N ARG A 508 -19.44 0.26 19.36
CA ARG A 508 -20.79 0.73 19.67
C ARG A 508 -21.84 0.12 18.73
N VAL A 509 -22.97 -0.27 19.31
CA VAL A 509 -24.13 -0.77 18.57
C VAL A 509 -24.89 0.45 18.06
N THR A 510 -25.11 0.54 16.74
CA THR A 510 -25.73 1.71 16.08
C THR A 510 -27.20 1.50 15.78
N SER A 511 -27.64 0.25 15.60
CA SER A 511 -29.06 -0.08 15.52
C SER A 511 -29.34 -1.48 16.05
N ILE A 512 -30.54 -1.66 16.60
CA ILE A 512 -31.06 -2.91 17.14
C ILE A 512 -32.47 -3.10 16.57
N SER A 513 -32.75 -4.25 15.98
CA SER A 513 -34.11 -4.63 15.57
C SER A 513 -34.48 -6.02 16.06
N LEU A 514 -35.74 -6.16 16.51
CA LEU A 514 -36.30 -7.44 16.94
C LEU A 514 -36.59 -8.32 15.72
N LEU A 515 -36.23 -9.60 15.80
CA LEU A 515 -36.54 -10.60 14.77
C LEU A 515 -37.34 -11.77 15.31
N VAL A 516 -38.13 -12.38 14.42
CA VAL A 516 -38.68 -13.72 14.63
C VAL A 516 -37.55 -14.74 14.58
N HIS A 517 -37.47 -15.62 15.57
CA HIS A 517 -36.48 -16.70 15.59
C HIS A 517 -36.65 -17.63 14.37
N SER A 518 -35.58 -17.86 13.63
CA SER A 518 -35.52 -18.87 12.58
C SER A 518 -34.08 -19.27 12.30
N SER A 519 -33.73 -20.52 12.63
CA SER A 519 -32.42 -21.10 12.35
C SER A 519 -32.06 -21.10 10.86
N ARG A 520 -33.04 -21.35 9.98
CA ARG A 520 -32.81 -21.29 8.52
C ARG A 520 -32.44 -19.88 8.06
N VAL A 521 -33.07 -18.84 8.61
CA VAL A 521 -32.78 -17.44 8.25
C VAL A 521 -31.43 -17.00 8.84
N ALA A 522 -31.08 -17.44 10.05
CA ALA A 522 -29.77 -17.20 10.63
C ALA A 522 -28.65 -17.82 9.78
N SER A 523 -28.76 -19.12 9.44
CA SER A 523 -27.78 -19.79 8.57
C SER A 523 -27.66 -19.13 7.20
N LEU A 524 -28.78 -18.73 6.56
CA LEU A 524 -28.74 -18.03 5.27
C LEU A 524 -28.01 -16.70 5.35
N ARG A 525 -28.13 -15.94 6.45
CA ARG A 525 -27.42 -14.66 6.63
C ARG A 525 -25.93 -14.85 6.92
N LYS A 526 -25.57 -15.85 7.74
CA LYS A 526 -24.17 -16.25 7.96
C LYS A 526 -23.45 -16.57 6.64
N SER A 527 -24.19 -17.07 5.63
CA SER A 527 -23.67 -17.43 4.30
C SER A 527 -24.07 -16.47 3.17
N SER A 528 -24.56 -15.26 3.46
CA SER A 528 -24.97 -14.29 2.44
C SER A 528 -24.15 -13.02 2.54
N PHE A 529 -23.58 -12.62 1.41
CA PHE A 529 -23.01 -11.29 1.23
C PHE A 529 -24.07 -10.20 1.34
N GLU A 530 -23.62 -8.98 1.66
CA GLU A 530 -24.48 -7.81 1.70
C GLU A 530 -24.90 -7.39 0.26
N ASN A 531 -25.98 -8.01 -0.24
CA ASN A 531 -26.55 -7.78 -1.57
C ASN A 531 -27.14 -6.37 -1.80
N SER A 532 -26.88 -5.40 -0.92
CA SER A 532 -27.29 -4.00 -1.06
C SER A 532 -26.48 -3.24 -2.12
N GLN A 533 -25.38 -3.82 -2.59
CA GLN A 533 -24.44 -3.20 -3.52
C GLN A 533 -24.44 -3.89 -4.89
N GLY A 534 -24.34 -3.11 -5.96
CA GLY A 534 -24.32 -3.63 -7.33
C GLY A 534 -23.09 -4.47 -7.65
N PHE A 535 -23.10 -5.12 -8.82
CA PHE A 535 -22.08 -6.06 -9.32
C PHE A 535 -20.62 -5.67 -9.03
N TRP A 536 -20.25 -4.39 -9.25
CA TRP A 536 -18.89 -3.89 -8.99
C TRP A 536 -18.51 -3.83 -7.51
N GLY A 537 -19.48 -3.58 -6.62
CA GLY A 537 -19.27 -3.71 -5.18
C GLY A 537 -18.96 -5.15 -4.81
N LEU A 538 -19.76 -6.10 -5.28
CA LEU A 538 -19.55 -7.53 -5.00
C LEU A 538 -18.19 -8.07 -5.51
N LEU A 539 -17.65 -7.56 -6.61
CA LEU A 539 -16.36 -8.03 -7.15
C LEU A 539 -15.12 -7.37 -6.52
N ILE A 540 -15.21 -6.12 -6.06
CA ILE A 540 -14.04 -5.30 -5.77
C ILE A 540 -13.91 -4.96 -4.28
N ARG A 541 -14.98 -5.04 -3.46
CA ARG A 541 -15.00 -4.53 -2.08
C ARG A 541 -13.86 -5.05 -1.20
N GLY A 542 -13.62 -6.38 -1.15
CA GLY A 542 -12.48 -6.96 -0.42
C GLY A 542 -11.08 -6.53 -0.92
N ASN A 543 -10.98 -6.05 -2.16
CA ASN A 543 -9.75 -5.46 -2.74
C ASN A 543 -9.71 -3.91 -2.62
N MET A 544 -10.76 -3.26 -2.08
CA MET A 544 -10.85 -1.80 -2.04
C MET A 544 -9.88 -1.16 -1.05
N LEU A 545 -9.21 -1.87 -0.14
CA LEU A 545 -8.23 -1.25 0.77
C LEU A 545 -7.13 -0.50 0.01
N ASP A 546 -6.60 -1.09 -1.06
CA ASP A 546 -5.58 -0.44 -1.91
C ASP A 546 -6.18 0.75 -2.67
N GLY A 547 -7.38 0.61 -3.23
CA GLY A 547 -8.09 1.70 -3.91
C GLY A 547 -8.43 2.88 -2.99
N LYS A 548 -8.88 2.58 -1.75
CA LYS A 548 -9.13 3.55 -0.68
C LYS A 548 -7.80 4.24 -0.30
N CYS A 549 -6.70 3.51 -0.07
CA CYS A 549 -5.39 4.10 0.22
C CYS A 549 -4.83 4.96 -0.94
N LEU A 550 -4.99 4.52 -2.18
CA LEU A 550 -4.63 5.26 -3.40
C LEU A 550 -5.40 6.58 -3.50
N LEU A 551 -6.71 6.56 -3.31
CA LEU A 551 -7.54 7.77 -3.38
C LEU A 551 -7.22 8.73 -2.24
N ALA A 552 -7.09 8.23 -1.00
CA ALA A 552 -6.68 9.03 0.15
C ALA A 552 -5.31 9.69 -0.08
N SER A 553 -4.35 8.95 -0.64
CA SER A 553 -3.04 9.48 -1.03
C SER A 553 -3.16 10.58 -2.08
N ALA A 554 -3.96 10.38 -3.14
CA ALA A 554 -4.16 11.39 -4.18
C ALA A 554 -4.80 12.68 -3.64
N VAL A 555 -5.76 12.56 -2.71
CA VAL A 555 -6.38 13.70 -2.02
C VAL A 555 -5.36 14.44 -1.14
N VAL A 556 -4.55 13.71 -0.35
CA VAL A 556 -3.51 14.32 0.50
C VAL A 556 -2.44 15.03 -0.35
N HIS A 557 -1.98 14.41 -1.43
CA HIS A 557 -0.98 15.03 -2.33
C HIS A 557 -1.55 16.28 -3.02
N THR A 558 -2.79 16.24 -3.54
CA THR A 558 -3.41 17.41 -4.17
C THR A 558 -3.68 18.55 -3.18
N ALA A 559 -4.10 18.23 -1.94
CA ALA A 559 -4.24 19.23 -0.87
C ALA A 559 -2.88 19.86 -0.48
N LEU A 560 -1.83 19.06 -0.31
CA LEU A 560 -0.48 19.57 -0.01
C LEU A 560 0.02 20.50 -1.12
N LEU A 561 -0.22 20.17 -2.39
CA LEU A 561 0.21 20.98 -3.52
C LEU A 561 -0.54 22.30 -3.62
N THR A 562 -1.86 22.29 -3.45
CA THR A 562 -2.63 23.54 -3.44
C THR A 562 -2.22 24.41 -2.26
N THR A 563 -1.98 23.84 -1.06
CA THR A 563 -1.41 24.57 0.07
C THR A 563 -0.05 25.19 -0.25
N VAL A 564 0.90 24.43 -0.81
CA VAL A 564 2.24 24.94 -1.18
C VAL A 564 2.14 26.03 -2.25
N GLN A 565 1.29 25.86 -3.27
CA GLN A 565 1.08 26.87 -4.31
C GLN A 565 0.43 28.14 -3.76
N CYS A 566 -0.56 28.02 -2.87
CA CYS A 566 -1.15 29.16 -2.16
C CYS A 566 -0.13 29.87 -1.26
N CYS A 567 0.73 29.13 -0.54
CA CYS A 567 1.79 29.72 0.28
C CYS A 567 2.83 30.46 -0.58
N LEU A 568 3.26 29.89 -1.71
CA LEU A 568 4.16 30.54 -2.66
C LEU A 568 3.54 31.78 -3.29
N TRP A 569 2.24 31.75 -3.60
CA TRP A 569 1.49 32.90 -4.13
C TRP A 569 1.34 34.01 -3.09
N MET A 570 0.95 33.69 -1.85
CA MET A 570 0.88 34.67 -0.76
C MET A 570 2.24 35.25 -0.42
N SER A 571 3.29 34.41 -0.37
CA SER A 571 4.67 34.85 -0.15
C SER A 571 5.09 35.90 -1.20
N ARG A 572 4.84 35.65 -2.49
CA ARG A 572 5.10 36.63 -3.56
C ARG A 572 4.32 37.94 -3.37
N LYS A 573 3.02 37.84 -3.06
CA LYS A 573 2.15 39.00 -2.86
C LYS A 573 2.58 39.85 -1.65
N LEU A 574 3.04 39.22 -0.58
CA LEU A 574 3.53 39.89 0.63
C LEU A 574 4.94 40.46 0.48
N SER A 575 5.81 39.83 -0.31
CA SER A 575 7.18 40.32 -0.55
C SER A 575 7.28 41.53 -1.50
N GLY A 576 6.16 42.04 -2.01
CA GLY A 576 6.15 43.16 -2.97
C GLY A 576 6.89 42.86 -4.27
N ALA A 577 7.14 41.59 -4.58
CA ALA A 577 7.96 41.18 -5.71
C ALA A 577 7.21 41.46 -7.02
N ASN A 578 7.68 42.47 -7.75
CA ASN A 578 7.11 42.90 -9.02
C ASN A 578 7.09 41.70 -10.01
N PRO A 579 5.96 41.36 -10.67
CA PRO A 579 5.81 40.13 -11.45
C PRO A 579 6.68 40.05 -12.72
N SER A 580 7.46 41.09 -13.02
CA SER A 580 8.41 41.17 -14.14
C SER A 580 9.76 40.44 -13.91
N GLY A 581 10.01 39.87 -12.71
CA GLY A 581 11.31 39.35 -12.26
C GLY A 581 11.64 37.86 -12.48
N ASP A 582 11.47 37.34 -13.71
CA ASP A 582 12.21 36.21 -14.33
C ASP A 582 12.62 34.94 -13.52
N SER A 583 11.87 34.49 -12.49
CA SER A 583 11.87 33.04 -12.18
C SER A 583 10.65 32.56 -11.39
N HIS A 584 9.81 31.77 -12.08
CA HIS A 584 8.69 31.08 -11.46
C HIS A 584 9.20 29.75 -10.87
N LEU A 585 9.36 29.70 -9.54
CA LEU A 585 9.38 28.43 -8.84
C LEU A 585 7.98 27.82 -8.92
N VAL A 586 7.82 26.69 -9.61
CA VAL A 586 6.55 25.97 -9.70
C VAL A 586 6.73 24.63 -8.99
N ALA A 587 5.91 24.41 -7.96
CA ALA A 587 5.81 23.11 -7.31
C ALA A 587 4.95 22.19 -8.19
N ASN A 588 5.62 21.45 -9.09
CA ASN A 588 5.02 20.43 -9.94
C ASN A 588 5.22 19.06 -9.28
N ALA A 589 4.16 18.48 -8.69
CA ALA A 589 4.23 17.09 -8.18
C ALA A 589 4.35 16.02 -9.26
N LEU A 590 3.93 16.36 -10.48
CA LEU A 590 4.03 15.49 -11.64
C LEU A 590 5.08 16.07 -12.60
N PRO A 591 6.38 15.86 -12.34
CA PRO A 591 7.44 16.30 -13.25
C PRO A 591 7.26 15.70 -14.64
N THR A 592 7.22 16.58 -15.64
CA THR A 592 7.26 16.22 -17.06
C THR A 592 8.68 15.82 -17.44
N SER A 593 8.87 14.59 -17.89
CA SER A 593 10.12 14.15 -18.50
C SER A 593 10.10 14.51 -19.98
N CYS A 594 11.10 15.25 -20.47
CA CYS A 594 11.33 15.42 -21.90
C CYS A 594 11.64 14.05 -22.53
N VAL A 595 11.16 13.80 -23.75
CA VAL A 595 11.35 12.51 -24.44
C VAL A 595 11.83 12.73 -25.88
N SER A 596 12.50 11.73 -26.43
CA SER A 596 12.96 11.72 -27.83
C SER A 596 11.80 11.64 -28.82
N TYR A 597 12.05 11.99 -30.08
CA TYR A 597 11.09 11.78 -31.17
C TYR A 597 10.85 10.30 -31.51
N ALA A 598 11.60 9.36 -30.91
CA ALA A 598 11.28 7.94 -30.92
C ALA A 598 10.08 7.58 -30.02
N ALA A 599 9.74 8.41 -29.03
CA ALA A 599 8.65 8.18 -28.10
C ALA A 599 7.27 8.22 -28.77
N GLY A 600 6.50 7.15 -28.60
CA GLY A 600 5.21 6.95 -29.26
C GLY A 600 5.31 6.48 -30.71
N VAL A 601 6.52 6.17 -31.20
CA VAL A 601 6.73 5.53 -32.52
C VAL A 601 7.53 4.22 -32.37
N LEU A 602 8.78 4.28 -31.92
CA LEU A 602 9.63 3.08 -31.73
C LEU A 602 9.42 2.43 -30.35
N TRP A 603 8.96 3.20 -29.37
CA TRP A 603 8.64 2.70 -28.03
C TRP A 603 7.45 3.47 -27.43
N PRO A 604 6.62 2.82 -26.58
CA PRO A 604 5.35 3.41 -26.15
C PRO A 604 5.52 4.50 -25.09
N ALA A 605 4.92 5.67 -25.30
CA ALA A 605 5.09 6.84 -24.42
C ALA A 605 4.67 6.60 -22.95
N ASN A 606 3.75 5.65 -22.70
CA ASN A 606 3.35 5.27 -21.35
C ASN A 606 4.41 4.45 -20.58
N ALA A 607 5.54 4.09 -21.18
CA ALA A 607 6.65 3.45 -20.46
C ALA A 607 7.35 4.40 -19.46
N LEU A 608 7.11 5.71 -19.55
CA LEU A 608 7.62 6.72 -18.61
C LEU A 608 6.58 7.15 -17.57
N VAL A 609 6.07 6.18 -16.80
CA VAL A 609 5.24 6.46 -15.60
C VAL A 609 6.03 7.09 -14.46
N VAL A 610 7.32 6.75 -14.35
CA VAL A 610 8.26 7.38 -13.41
C VAL A 610 9.07 8.45 -14.14
N SER A 611 9.21 9.62 -13.52
CA SER A 611 9.96 10.73 -14.06
C SER A 611 11.46 10.47 -14.03
N TRP A 612 12.15 10.74 -15.13
CA TRP A 612 13.58 10.49 -15.24
C TRP A 612 14.43 11.38 -14.32
N ASN A 613 13.99 12.61 -14.06
CA ASN A 613 14.80 13.65 -13.40
C ASN A 613 14.56 13.78 -11.88
N GLY A 614 13.70 12.94 -11.28
CA GLY A 614 13.59 12.74 -9.82
C GLY A 614 13.16 13.91 -8.90
N THR A 615 13.12 15.16 -9.38
CA THR A 615 12.94 16.36 -8.53
C THR A 615 11.50 16.88 -8.45
N LEU A 616 11.04 17.16 -7.23
CA LEU A 616 9.72 17.74 -6.89
C LEU A 616 9.56 19.25 -7.16
N SER A 617 10.60 19.93 -7.68
CA SER A 617 10.57 21.37 -7.92
C SER A 617 11.15 21.73 -9.29
N THR A 618 10.42 22.56 -10.05
CA THR A 618 10.91 23.10 -11.33
C THR A 618 11.06 24.61 -11.23
N ARG A 619 12.18 25.14 -11.71
CA ARG A 619 12.40 26.57 -11.87
C ARG A 619 12.16 26.93 -13.33
N SER A 620 10.96 27.40 -13.63
CA SER A 620 10.61 27.85 -14.98
C SER A 620 11.11 29.26 -15.23
N ARG A 621 11.68 29.47 -16.42
CA ARG A 621 12.14 30.77 -16.91
C ARG A 621 11.29 31.12 -18.14
N ALA A 622 10.54 32.21 -18.07
CA ALA A 622 9.61 32.58 -19.11
C ALA A 622 10.31 33.51 -20.11
N THR A 623 10.79 32.97 -21.23
CA THR A 623 11.26 33.81 -22.34
C THR A 623 10.08 34.58 -22.93
N SER A 624 10.07 35.91 -22.75
CA SER A 624 9.06 36.80 -23.28
C SER A 624 8.97 36.71 -24.81
N ARG A 625 7.76 36.47 -25.33
CA ARG A 625 7.45 36.73 -26.74
C ARG A 625 7.39 38.25 -26.95
N THR A 626 8.33 38.78 -27.71
CA THR A 626 8.17 40.03 -28.46
C THR A 626 8.68 39.78 -29.88
N GLY A 627 7.76 39.39 -30.75
CA GLY A 627 7.97 39.51 -32.19
C GLY A 627 7.32 40.80 -32.64
N GLU A 628 8.13 41.81 -32.91
CA GLU A 628 7.74 43.00 -33.66
C GLU A 628 8.89 43.39 -34.57
N SER A 629 8.56 43.67 -35.82
CA SER A 629 9.49 44.01 -36.89
C SER A 629 9.43 45.51 -37.18
N LEU A 630 10.59 46.19 -37.25
CA LEU A 630 11.00 47.11 -38.35
C LEU A 630 12.16 48.05 -37.95
N GLN A 631 13.09 48.20 -38.89
CA GLN A 631 13.89 49.39 -39.24
C GLN A 631 14.92 50.02 -38.26
N ASP A 632 16.19 49.87 -38.66
CA ASP A 632 17.19 50.93 -38.89
C ASP A 632 17.18 52.21 -38.03
N ALA A 633 18.23 52.42 -37.23
CA ALA A 633 19.34 53.34 -37.57
C ALA A 633 20.18 53.83 -36.36
N HIS A 634 21.49 53.96 -36.60
CA HIS A 634 22.47 54.87 -35.97
C HIS A 634 22.77 54.90 -34.45
N LEU A 635 24.05 54.57 -34.15
CA LEU A 635 24.92 55.15 -33.09
C LEU A 635 25.01 56.70 -33.18
N PRO A 636 25.57 57.47 -32.19
CA PRO A 636 26.60 57.04 -31.21
C PRO A 636 26.60 57.62 -29.76
N LYS A 637 27.31 56.89 -28.87
CA LYS A 637 28.27 57.35 -27.81
C LYS A 637 27.84 58.14 -26.55
N GLU A 638 28.66 57.84 -25.52
CA GLU A 638 29.10 58.65 -24.37
C GLU A 638 28.22 58.81 -23.11
N GLN A 639 28.95 58.82 -21.97
CA GLN A 639 28.56 58.97 -20.56
C GLN A 639 28.13 57.70 -19.79
N GLN A 640 28.61 57.46 -18.55
CA GLN A 640 29.80 58.00 -17.88
C GLN A 640 30.23 57.02 -16.78
N GLN A 641 31.53 56.67 -16.74
CA GLN A 641 32.10 55.82 -15.70
C GLN A 641 32.40 56.68 -14.46
N GLN A 642 31.52 56.66 -13.45
CA GLN A 642 31.77 57.36 -12.19
C GLN A 642 31.08 56.72 -10.98
N ASN A 643 31.84 56.62 -9.87
CA ASN A 643 31.43 56.33 -8.49
C ASN A 643 30.79 54.95 -8.27
N SER A 644 31.46 53.95 -7.69
CA SER A 644 32.30 53.93 -6.47
C SER A 644 31.54 54.32 -5.19
N ASN A 645 31.51 53.37 -4.26
CA ASN A 645 31.25 53.49 -2.82
C ASN A 645 30.08 54.36 -2.34
N GLN A 646 28.99 53.69 -1.96
CA GLN A 646 28.24 54.11 -0.78
C GLN A 646 27.83 52.88 0.06
N GLU A 647 28.41 52.79 1.26
CA GLU A 647 27.86 51.96 2.34
C GLU A 647 26.48 52.49 2.76
N TRP A 648 25.61 51.64 3.34
CA TRP A 648 25.24 51.70 4.77
C TRP A 648 24.27 50.55 5.16
N ARG A 649 24.76 49.66 6.02
CA ARG A 649 24.13 49.08 7.24
C ARG A 649 22.69 48.51 7.24
N ILE A 650 22.63 47.18 7.39
CA ILE A 650 22.03 46.41 8.53
C ILE A 650 20.55 46.62 8.92
N ARG A 651 19.74 45.55 8.74
CA ARG A 651 19.06 44.73 9.79
C ARG A 651 18.58 43.42 9.10
N ALA A 652 19.02 42.22 9.48
CA ALA A 652 18.60 41.40 10.64
C ALA A 652 17.07 41.11 10.65
N GLY A 653 16.54 39.88 10.74
CA GLY A 653 17.08 38.50 10.77
C GLY A 653 16.01 37.54 10.19
N ILE A 654 16.17 36.21 10.11
CA ILE A 654 16.12 35.24 11.22
C ILE A 654 16.72 33.92 10.71
N GLU A 655 17.71 33.36 11.42
CA GLU A 655 18.03 31.93 11.32
C GLU A 655 17.34 31.18 12.48
N LEU A 656 16.74 30.03 12.18
CA LEU A 656 16.10 29.17 13.18
C LEU A 656 16.95 27.94 13.51
N ARG A 657 17.16 27.75 14.81
CA ARG A 657 18.22 26.94 15.40
C ARG A 657 17.64 25.64 15.99
N TRP A 658 17.98 24.51 15.38
CA TRP A 658 17.84 23.16 15.97
C TRP A 658 19.18 22.45 15.71
N THR A 659 20.00 22.07 16.69
CA THR A 659 19.71 21.15 17.80
C THR A 659 20.84 21.21 18.86
N ARG A 660 20.50 21.11 20.16
CA ARG A 660 21.28 20.41 21.23
C ARG A 660 20.76 20.70 22.65
N MET A 661 20.03 19.74 23.20
CA MET A 661 20.08 19.23 24.57
C MET A 661 19.59 17.77 24.42
N LEU A 662 20.20 16.73 24.97
CA LEU A 662 20.74 16.59 26.32
C LEU A 662 22.14 15.94 26.35
N ARG A 663 22.93 16.22 27.39
CA ARG A 663 24.09 15.42 27.81
C ARG A 663 23.75 14.81 29.18
N LEU A 664 24.06 13.53 29.37
CA LEU A 664 24.50 13.01 30.66
C LEU A 664 25.79 12.18 30.46
N LYS A 665 26.72 12.32 31.42
CA LYS A 665 28.00 11.62 31.54
C LYS A 665 27.83 10.50 32.59
N PRO A 666 28.63 9.41 32.61
CA PRO A 666 30.05 9.42 33.01
C PRO A 666 30.98 8.73 31.97
N ARG A 667 32.25 9.09 31.76
CA ARG A 667 33.44 9.12 32.65
C ARG A 667 34.08 7.75 32.86
N ALA A 668 35.06 7.42 32.02
CA ALA A 668 36.20 6.57 32.35
C ALA A 668 37.46 7.17 31.70
N THR A 669 38.59 7.13 32.40
CA THR A 669 39.87 7.76 32.02
C THR A 669 40.98 6.72 32.11
N VAL A 670 41.75 6.55 31.02
CA VAL A 670 43.14 6.07 31.05
C VAL A 670 43.93 6.88 30.02
N SER A 671 45.19 7.18 30.35
CA SER A 671 46.08 8.08 29.62
C SER A 671 47.12 7.28 28.77
N PRO A 672 48.04 7.92 28.01
CA PRO A 672 48.68 7.33 26.82
C PRO A 672 50.04 6.67 27.13
N LEU A 673 50.77 6.22 26.09
CA LEU A 673 52.24 6.32 25.90
C LEU A 673 52.60 5.97 24.40
N PRO A 674 53.80 6.30 23.87
CA PRO A 674 54.08 6.48 22.43
C PRO A 674 55.32 5.69 21.91
N VAL A 675 55.93 6.13 20.78
CA VAL A 675 57.28 5.76 20.25
C VAL A 675 57.31 4.39 19.52
N GLU A 676 58.05 4.07 18.44
CA GLU A 676 59.09 4.64 17.52
C GLU A 676 58.74 4.12 16.09
N ASP A 677 58.93 4.76 14.92
CA ASP A 677 60.03 5.46 14.21
C ASP A 677 60.94 4.56 13.33
N MET A 678 61.49 5.13 12.23
CA MET A 678 62.29 4.50 11.13
C MET A 678 61.54 3.51 10.20
N LYS A 679 61.78 3.38 8.88
CA LYS A 679 62.63 3.96 7.80
C LYS A 679 61.98 3.53 6.45
N HIS A 680 62.28 4.00 5.23
CA HIS A 680 63.24 4.94 4.61
C HIS A 680 62.60 5.54 3.31
N GLY A 681 63.33 6.34 2.51
CA GLY A 681 62.93 6.79 1.16
C GLY A 681 63.48 5.91 0.00
N PRO A 682 63.54 6.38 -1.27
CA PRO A 682 63.89 7.75 -1.66
C PRO A 682 62.93 8.48 -2.64
N SER A 683 63.19 9.77 -2.81
CA SER A 683 62.42 10.75 -3.60
C SER A 683 63.17 11.24 -4.86
N ILE A 684 62.48 11.28 -6.01
CA ILE A 684 62.74 12.07 -7.25
C ILE A 684 61.37 12.23 -7.97
N SER A 685 60.88 13.39 -8.42
CA SER A 685 61.27 14.80 -8.22
C SER A 685 60.08 15.77 -8.34
N ASP A 686 60.37 17.04 -8.06
CA ASP A 686 59.65 18.29 -8.38
C ASP A 686 59.35 18.48 -9.91
N VAL A 687 58.48 19.37 -10.44
CA VAL A 687 57.75 20.60 -9.98
C VAL A 687 56.73 21.04 -11.10
N PRO A 688 55.81 22.05 -11.02
CA PRO A 688 55.15 22.75 -9.89
C PRO A 688 53.59 22.94 -10.01
N SER A 689 53.03 23.52 -8.92
CA SER A 689 51.92 24.50 -8.87
C SER A 689 50.48 24.20 -9.34
N GLN A 690 49.63 23.98 -8.35
CA GLN A 690 48.45 24.84 -8.04
C GLN A 690 47.50 25.23 -9.19
N ARG A 691 46.35 24.54 -9.26
CA ARG A 691 45.06 25.18 -9.53
C ARG A 691 44.13 24.96 -8.34
N ALA A 692 43.54 26.04 -7.85
CA ALA A 692 42.60 26.02 -6.73
C ALA A 692 41.37 25.15 -7.04
N PRO A 693 40.76 24.49 -6.04
CA PRO A 693 39.52 23.74 -6.24
C PRO A 693 38.36 24.72 -6.47
N SER A 694 38.08 25.05 -7.72
CA SER A 694 36.92 25.87 -8.07
C SER A 694 35.64 25.15 -7.63
N GLN A 695 34.85 25.78 -6.77
CA GLN A 695 33.54 25.28 -6.34
C GLN A 695 32.62 25.03 -7.55
N ARG A 696 32.59 23.79 -8.04
CA ARG A 696 31.63 23.27 -9.03
C ARG A 696 30.76 22.14 -8.46
N ASN A 697 30.36 22.26 -7.20
CA ASN A 697 29.15 21.59 -6.71
C ASN A 697 27.90 22.27 -7.33
N ARG A 698 27.70 22.08 -8.64
CA ARG A 698 26.41 22.32 -9.29
C ARG A 698 25.70 20.98 -9.37
N GLN A 699 24.75 20.77 -8.45
CA GLN A 699 23.82 19.65 -8.52
C GLN A 699 23.08 19.66 -9.87
N PHE A 700 22.71 18.48 -10.35
CA PHE A 700 21.76 18.28 -11.45
C PHE A 700 20.45 19.01 -11.14
N GLY A 701 20.31 20.23 -11.65
CA GLY A 701 19.20 21.12 -11.35
C GLY A 701 18.99 22.25 -12.35
N ARG A 702 19.72 22.23 -13.47
CA ARG A 702 19.37 23.02 -14.66
C ARG A 702 18.66 22.11 -15.63
N ILE A 703 17.35 22.36 -15.72
CA ILE A 703 16.39 21.67 -16.55
C ILE A 703 16.82 21.85 -18.02
N ALA A 704 16.99 20.75 -18.76
CA ALA A 704 16.86 20.77 -20.22
C ALA A 704 15.46 21.32 -20.51
N SER A 705 15.40 22.53 -21.06
CA SER A 705 14.14 23.26 -21.15
C SER A 705 13.22 22.59 -22.16
N THR A 706 11.91 22.78 -22.02
CA THR A 706 10.94 22.36 -23.06
C THR A 706 11.24 23.01 -24.42
N LEU A 707 12.07 24.06 -24.46
CA LEU A 707 12.60 24.74 -25.65
C LEU A 707 13.83 24.05 -26.29
N ASP A 708 14.55 23.19 -25.57
CA ASP A 708 15.74 22.49 -26.09
C ASP A 708 15.34 21.23 -26.89
N ALA A 709 14.30 20.50 -26.42
CA ALA A 709 13.75 19.36 -27.15
C ALA A 709 13.23 19.75 -28.55
N SER A 710 12.68 20.97 -28.68
CA SER A 710 12.16 21.54 -29.93
C SER A 710 13.21 22.01 -30.94
N LYS A 711 14.51 22.04 -30.59
CA LYS A 711 15.57 22.57 -31.46
C LYS A 711 16.63 21.50 -31.71
N LEU A 712 16.44 20.62 -32.70
CA LEU A 712 17.38 19.55 -33.06
C LEU A 712 18.85 20.05 -33.13
N ASP A 713 19.11 21.12 -33.88
CA ASP A 713 20.44 21.74 -34.00
C ASP A 713 20.98 22.39 -32.71
N GLY A 714 20.09 22.79 -31.80
CA GLY A 714 20.42 23.54 -30.59
C GLY A 714 20.46 22.72 -29.30
N ARG A 715 20.23 21.40 -29.37
CA ARG A 715 20.24 20.52 -28.19
C ARG A 715 21.61 20.53 -27.49
N SER A 716 21.56 20.55 -26.16
CA SER A 716 22.75 20.37 -25.31
C SER A 716 23.21 18.91 -25.32
N ASP A 717 24.51 18.70 -25.13
CA ASP A 717 25.12 17.37 -25.01
C ASP A 717 24.51 16.55 -23.84
N GLU A 718 24.12 17.22 -22.74
CA GLU A 718 23.34 16.64 -21.63
C GLU A 718 21.98 16.06 -22.11
N SER A 719 21.30 16.74 -23.04
CA SER A 719 20.00 16.30 -23.58
C SER A 719 20.16 15.11 -24.53
N GLU A 720 21.23 15.06 -25.31
CA GLU A 720 21.56 13.94 -26.19
C GLU A 720 21.96 12.68 -25.41
N ALA A 721 22.73 12.84 -24.33
CA ALA A 721 23.04 11.75 -23.40
C ALA A 721 21.77 11.19 -22.72
N LEU A 722 20.82 12.06 -22.36
CA LEU A 722 19.51 11.67 -21.82
C LEU A 722 18.68 10.89 -22.85
N VAL A 723 18.57 11.37 -24.09
CA VAL A 723 17.86 10.69 -25.19
C VAL A 723 18.44 9.29 -25.45
N TYR A 724 19.77 9.18 -25.51
CA TYR A 724 20.46 7.90 -25.65
C TYR A 724 20.10 6.92 -24.53
N LEU A 725 20.16 7.36 -23.25
CA LEU A 725 19.82 6.49 -22.12
C LEU A 725 18.34 6.08 -22.11
N MET A 726 17.43 7.00 -22.45
CA MET A 726 16.00 6.69 -22.56
C MET A 726 15.74 5.62 -23.61
N ASN A 727 16.23 5.82 -24.84
CA ASN A 727 16.08 4.86 -25.92
C ASN A 727 16.73 3.50 -25.57
N LEU A 728 17.92 3.51 -24.95
CA LEU A 728 18.59 2.28 -24.50
C LEU A 728 17.73 1.47 -23.52
N VAL A 729 17.04 2.12 -22.58
CA VAL A 729 16.15 1.46 -21.61
C VAL A 729 14.85 0.97 -22.25
N MET A 730 14.29 1.73 -23.19
CA MET A 730 12.99 1.40 -23.77
C MET A 730 13.10 0.36 -24.87
N LEU A 731 14.13 0.43 -25.72
CA LEU A 731 14.36 -0.55 -26.79
C LEU A 731 14.88 -1.91 -26.26
N THR A 732 15.41 -1.97 -25.02
CA THR A 732 15.80 -3.24 -24.37
C THR A 732 14.65 -3.93 -23.62
N ASP A 733 13.46 -3.33 -23.58
CA ASP A 733 12.25 -4.04 -23.16
C ASP A 733 11.92 -5.16 -24.17
N PRO A 734 11.69 -6.41 -23.71
CA PRO A 734 11.47 -7.55 -24.61
C PRO A 734 10.37 -7.32 -25.65
N ILE A 735 9.19 -6.83 -25.26
CA ILE A 735 8.07 -6.59 -26.19
C ILE A 735 8.41 -5.47 -27.17
N THR A 736 9.05 -4.41 -26.71
CA THR A 736 9.46 -3.29 -27.56
C THR A 736 10.51 -3.72 -28.59
N LEU A 737 11.50 -4.53 -28.18
CA LEU A 737 12.50 -5.11 -29.07
C LEU A 737 11.86 -6.02 -30.14
N LEU A 738 10.97 -6.93 -29.72
CA LEU A 738 10.19 -7.78 -30.63
C LEU A 738 9.35 -6.93 -31.60
N SER A 739 8.74 -5.84 -31.12
CA SER A 739 7.92 -4.95 -31.94
C SER A 739 8.72 -4.30 -33.06
N VAL A 740 9.88 -3.73 -32.73
CA VAL A 740 10.74 -3.00 -33.68
C VAL A 740 11.38 -3.92 -34.72
N TRP A 741 11.65 -5.17 -34.38
CA TRP A 741 12.35 -6.11 -35.27
C TRP A 741 11.43 -7.01 -36.08
N TRP A 742 10.24 -7.37 -35.57
CA TRP A 742 9.39 -8.42 -36.16
C TRP A 742 7.90 -8.10 -36.29
N ILE A 743 7.36 -7.05 -35.65
CA ILE A 743 5.90 -6.77 -35.67
C ILE A 743 5.54 -5.53 -36.49
N GLN A 744 6.36 -4.48 -36.47
CA GLN A 744 6.09 -3.23 -37.16
C GLN A 744 7.29 -2.78 -37.99
N ASP A 745 7.06 -2.56 -39.29
CA ASP A 745 8.03 -1.95 -40.18
C ASP A 745 8.08 -0.43 -39.91
N HIS A 746 9.04 -0.02 -39.08
CA HIS A 746 9.25 1.38 -38.73
C HIS A 746 10.27 2.01 -39.68
N THR A 747 9.81 2.84 -40.62
CA THR A 747 10.73 3.65 -41.43
C THR A 747 11.37 4.77 -40.59
N ILE A 748 12.69 4.86 -40.62
CA ILE A 748 13.49 5.93 -40.02
C ILE A 748 14.10 6.78 -41.14
N CYS A 749 14.05 8.10 -40.98
CA CYS A 749 14.65 9.05 -41.90
C CYS A 749 15.98 9.56 -41.33
N VAL A 750 17.02 9.51 -42.15
CA VAL A 750 18.30 10.17 -41.88
C VAL A 750 18.20 11.58 -42.41
N LEU A 751 18.13 12.55 -41.52
CA LEU A 751 18.03 13.97 -41.83
C LEU A 751 19.39 14.64 -41.68
N ARG A 752 19.72 15.56 -42.58
CA ARG A 752 20.90 16.42 -42.51
C ARG A 752 20.47 17.87 -42.30
N SER A 753 20.93 18.52 -41.24
CA SER A 753 20.71 19.96 -41.06
C SER A 753 21.48 20.74 -42.11
N ARG A 754 20.78 21.62 -42.83
CA ARG A 754 21.39 22.56 -43.78
C ARG A 754 22.17 23.67 -43.09
N ARG A 755 22.01 23.85 -41.78
CA ARG A 755 22.67 24.90 -40.97
C ARG A 755 23.93 24.44 -40.28
N THR A 756 23.95 23.20 -39.77
CA THR A 756 25.04 22.69 -38.91
C THR A 756 25.80 21.50 -39.51
N ASP A 757 25.36 20.99 -40.65
CA ASP A 757 25.84 19.74 -41.28
C ASP A 757 25.69 18.48 -40.38
N ARG A 758 24.87 18.57 -39.31
CA ARG A 758 24.62 17.46 -38.38
C ARG A 758 23.59 16.49 -38.95
N LEU A 759 23.85 15.19 -38.75
CA LEU A 759 22.88 14.12 -39.01
C LEU A 759 21.97 13.88 -37.80
N PHE A 760 20.70 13.58 -38.06
CA PHE A 760 19.69 13.18 -37.09
C PHE A 760 18.91 11.97 -37.62
N PHE A 761 18.68 10.98 -36.78
CA PHE A 761 17.82 9.83 -37.08
C PHE A 761 16.44 10.11 -36.48
N ILE A 762 15.39 10.23 -37.31
CA ILE A 762 14.04 10.55 -36.84
C ILE A 762 13.02 9.59 -37.47
N PRO A 763 12.07 9.01 -36.72
CA PRO A 763 11.05 8.14 -37.30
C PRO A 763 10.16 8.89 -38.29
N LYS A 764 9.86 8.29 -39.45
CA LYS A 764 9.06 8.91 -40.51
C LYS A 764 7.68 9.36 -40.03
N ALA A 765 7.05 8.59 -39.14
CA ALA A 765 5.75 8.93 -38.54
C ALA A 765 5.75 10.24 -37.72
N THR A 766 6.93 10.78 -37.36
CA THR A 766 7.09 12.10 -36.74
C THR A 766 7.04 13.22 -37.78
N LEU A 767 7.57 12.99 -38.97
CA LEU A 767 7.52 13.93 -40.11
C LEU A 767 6.11 13.99 -40.72
N ASP A 768 5.47 12.82 -40.88
CA ASP A 768 4.12 12.69 -41.43
C ASP A 768 3.00 13.10 -40.44
N SER A 769 3.35 13.63 -39.25
CA SER A 769 2.41 13.89 -38.16
C SER A 769 1.80 15.30 -38.25
N ASN A 770 0.46 15.39 -38.33
CA ASN A 770 -0.30 16.64 -38.12
C ASN A 770 -0.30 17.11 -36.63
N ARG A 771 0.77 16.81 -35.88
CA ARG A 771 0.96 17.29 -34.50
C ARG A 771 1.75 18.59 -34.54
N ASP A 772 1.42 19.54 -33.68
CA ASP A 772 2.16 20.80 -33.50
C ASP A 772 3.59 20.54 -32.98
N ILE A 773 4.49 20.16 -33.87
CA ILE A 773 5.92 20.03 -33.61
C ILE A 773 6.56 21.35 -34.07
N PRO A 774 7.18 22.13 -33.16
CA PRO A 774 7.78 23.42 -33.48
C PRO A 774 9.17 23.27 -34.13
N ILE A 775 9.27 22.40 -35.15
CA ILE A 775 10.44 22.26 -36.02
C ILE A 775 10.03 22.70 -37.42
N ASP A 776 10.81 23.62 -38.00
CA ASP A 776 10.73 23.87 -39.43
C ASP A 776 11.52 22.76 -40.17
N TRP A 777 10.79 21.83 -40.77
CA TRP A 777 11.39 20.72 -41.49
C TRP A 777 12.11 21.14 -42.79
N SER A 778 11.91 22.38 -43.28
CA SER A 778 12.59 22.88 -44.49
C SER A 778 14.08 23.18 -44.31
N ASP A 779 14.52 23.35 -43.05
CA ASP A 779 15.94 23.43 -42.65
C ASP A 779 16.69 22.09 -42.77
N TYR A 780 15.97 20.99 -43.00
CA TYR A 780 16.52 19.63 -42.99
C TYR A 780 16.34 18.94 -44.34
N GLU A 781 17.38 18.26 -44.79
CA GLU A 781 17.39 17.45 -46.01
C GLU A 781 17.23 15.97 -45.66
N VAL A 782 16.26 15.28 -46.26
CA VAL A 782 16.08 13.83 -46.09
C VAL A 782 17.12 13.12 -46.95
N MET A 783 18.22 12.68 -46.34
CA MET A 783 19.31 11.98 -47.03
C MET A 783 18.93 10.53 -47.39
N LEU A 784 18.25 9.84 -46.48
CA LEU A 784 17.90 8.43 -46.67
C LEU A 784 16.63 8.06 -45.87
N ARG A 785 15.90 7.07 -46.37
CA ARG A 785 14.82 6.37 -45.66
C ARG A 785 15.22 4.91 -45.54
N VAL A 786 15.26 4.41 -44.31
CA VAL A 786 15.77 3.08 -43.95
C VAL A 786 14.74 2.39 -43.06
N SER A 787 14.53 1.08 -43.17
CA SER A 787 13.72 0.37 -42.19
C SER A 787 14.51 0.18 -40.88
N ALA A 788 13.83 0.14 -39.74
CA ALA A 788 14.48 -0.02 -38.44
C ALA A 788 15.27 -1.35 -38.32
N ASN A 789 14.95 -2.37 -39.12
CA ASN A 789 15.67 -3.65 -39.14
C ASN A 789 17.01 -3.61 -39.93
N GLU A 790 17.19 -2.61 -40.81
CA GLU A 790 18.41 -2.38 -41.60
C GLU A 790 19.43 -1.51 -40.85
N LEU A 791 18.99 -0.78 -39.82
CA LEU A 791 19.86 0.03 -38.96
C LEU A 791 20.54 -0.82 -37.87
N SER A 792 21.77 -0.44 -37.52
CA SER A 792 22.44 -1.07 -36.39
C SER A 792 21.74 -0.69 -35.08
N TRP A 793 21.81 -1.59 -34.09
CA TRP A 793 21.31 -1.35 -32.74
C TRP A 793 21.78 -0.01 -32.14
N GLN A 794 23.02 0.40 -32.41
CA GLN A 794 23.54 1.68 -31.92
C GLN A 794 22.89 2.90 -32.56
N ASP A 795 22.51 2.81 -33.84
CA ASP A 795 21.85 3.91 -34.55
C ASP A 795 20.38 4.02 -34.10
N LEU A 796 19.71 2.88 -33.85
CA LEU A 796 18.37 2.84 -33.25
C LEU A 796 18.33 3.49 -31.86
N VAL A 797 19.30 3.19 -30.98
CA VAL A 797 19.42 3.82 -29.65
C VAL A 797 19.67 5.34 -29.76
N ARG A 798 20.22 5.83 -30.88
CA ARG A 798 20.46 7.26 -31.15
C ARG A 798 19.32 7.97 -31.89
N CYS A 799 18.15 7.33 -32.05
CA CYS A 799 17.02 7.86 -32.79
C CYS A 799 16.18 8.86 -31.97
N GLY A 800 15.95 10.07 -32.51
CA GLY A 800 14.96 11.07 -32.06
C GLY A 800 15.50 12.28 -31.29
#